data_AF-A0A1T5NC41-F1
#
_entry.id   AF-A0A1T5NC41-F1
#
_cell.length_a   1.000
_cell.length_b   1.000
_cell.length_c   1.000
_cell.angle_alpha   90.00
_cell.angle_beta   90.00
_cell.angle_gamma   90.00
#
_symmetry.space_group_name_H-M   'P 1'
#
loop_
_entity.id
_entity.type
_entity.pdbx_description
1 polymer ?
#
loop_
_entity_poly.entity_id
_entity_poly.type
_entity_poly.pdbx_seq_one_letter_code
_entity_poly.pdbx_strand_id
1 'polypeptide(L)'
;MELHAFVPPADGKDHFQINDFIFEMDDAQSGQDFDYSGALLITIVARTSDVERAVKAELLDEYQPTGEVKIVIPALGIYKSDAPEGVIHFKEDKHEEPYLSMNRGRFHYTLKFFGDVVFKDGWVALLGQLKPSWSDQPVFSVTIYRKINTAQLNWERYCFTAVEEAAAAPVEWVKKLVLINPTFDRLPNEFYRLKALRHVEITAKWPVKKLPLERLDDKLLHLQELEHLVIVDSSLCRIPEYMSKLTKLKHCSFAGGDLSRVPAHLMDMPHLEYLNLNGNQLSEISVFELPELKYLHLAKNQLRTLPENLLALPKIVKINAANNPFSFLPAAYSAFAGLDLDMNNKQQLLDNTYKDADGNGPVKWNDELFFAQQDEALIRPVDEILMEEGLLPHGEALRALVKRTIGFNHSGEEDYTATGNHRFGGMPDLPENIDYPDYYDDYNKQHYKYEFIAQVNCEALAPLQEYLPATGTLFFFLETIHNIGARDGHLPCKVLYVADNSTLQSGKRFSFPEEDFYELENGQYTPYKANAVVKNSVPGFYSWHSNQYIFREVSKPLLQEEALLDSLYEVFEEPVNFLQESDYEINNYGFTQHQSPELQAALACKGNPEDWTILLTVKSRGDFSWGDAGDLFFVIHKSDLAKKDFRKVFITIESS
;
A
#
# COMPACT_ATOMS: atom_id res chain seq x y z
N MET A 1 9.72 39.52 1.96
CA MET A 1 10.33 39.51 0.61
C MET A 1 9.69 40.66 -0.16
N GLU A 2 10.47 41.60 -0.67
CA GLU A 2 9.93 42.67 -1.54
C GLU A 2 9.33 42.02 -2.79
N LEU A 3 8.10 42.40 -3.14
CA LEU A 3 7.44 41.98 -4.39
C LEU A 3 8.35 42.37 -5.56
N HIS A 4 8.88 41.39 -6.29
CA HIS A 4 9.54 41.68 -7.56
C HIS A 4 8.48 42.26 -8.50
N ALA A 5 8.56 43.56 -8.76
CA ALA A 5 7.62 44.21 -9.67
C ALA A 5 7.74 43.55 -11.06
N PHE A 6 6.64 43.00 -11.56
CA PHE A 6 6.57 42.51 -12.93
C PHE A 6 6.83 43.68 -13.90
N VAL A 7 7.97 43.62 -14.58
CA VAL A 7 8.35 44.56 -15.64
C VAL A 7 8.81 43.71 -16.82
N PRO A 8 8.00 43.56 -17.88
CA PRO A 8 8.40 42.76 -19.02
C PRO A 8 9.65 43.35 -19.68
N PRO A 9 10.53 42.53 -20.29
CA PRO A 9 11.74 43.00 -20.93
C PRO A 9 11.44 44.07 -21.98
N ALA A 10 12.15 45.21 -21.91
CA ALA A 10 11.93 46.35 -22.80
C ALA A 10 12.23 46.05 -24.27
N ASP A 11 13.04 45.03 -24.55
CA ASP A 11 13.34 44.53 -25.89
C ASP A 11 12.27 43.57 -26.44
N GLY A 12 11.28 43.20 -25.63
CA GLY A 12 10.19 42.30 -25.98
C GLY A 12 10.63 40.86 -26.24
N LYS A 13 11.83 40.47 -25.80
CA LYS A 13 12.39 39.12 -25.98
C LYS A 13 12.28 38.30 -24.70
N ASP A 14 12.38 36.99 -24.86
CA ASP A 14 12.48 36.07 -23.73
C ASP A 14 13.81 36.28 -22.99
N HIS A 15 13.77 36.03 -21.68
CA HIS A 15 14.91 36.20 -20.79
C HIS A 15 14.96 35.04 -19.80
N PHE A 16 16.13 34.44 -19.61
CA PHE A 16 16.35 33.41 -18.60
C PHE A 16 17.69 33.66 -17.93
N GLN A 17 17.64 34.00 -16.65
CA GLN A 17 18.82 34.20 -15.82
C GLN A 17 18.69 33.48 -14.48
N ILE A 18 19.76 32.81 -14.06
CA ILE A 18 19.96 32.31 -12.69
C ILE A 18 21.25 32.93 -12.15
N ASN A 19 21.18 33.69 -11.06
CA ASN A 19 22.27 34.53 -10.57
C ASN A 19 22.88 35.38 -11.69
N ASP A 20 24.15 35.15 -12.05
CA ASP A 20 24.86 35.80 -13.15
C ASP A 20 25.07 34.85 -14.36
N PHE A 21 24.38 33.71 -14.40
CA PHE A 21 24.34 32.79 -15.54
C PHE A 21 23.19 33.15 -16.47
N ILE A 22 23.51 33.34 -17.75
CA ILE A 22 22.53 33.58 -18.81
C ILE A 22 22.24 32.26 -19.53
N PHE A 23 20.97 32.00 -19.78
CA PHE A 23 20.49 30.83 -20.50
C PHE A 23 19.79 31.26 -21.79
N GLU A 24 20.12 30.59 -22.89
CA GLU A 24 19.44 30.71 -24.18
C GLU A 24 18.30 29.68 -24.23
N MET A 25 17.07 30.12 -24.50
CA MET A 25 15.91 29.23 -24.54
C MET A 25 15.90 28.39 -25.82
N ASP A 26 15.58 27.11 -25.66
CA ASP A 26 15.35 26.17 -26.75
C ASP A 26 13.85 26.13 -27.08
N ASP A 27 13.46 26.85 -28.14
CA ASP A 27 12.06 26.92 -28.59
C ASP A 27 11.51 25.59 -29.12
N ALA A 28 12.37 24.66 -29.56
CA ALA A 28 11.92 23.38 -30.09
C ALA A 28 11.51 22.41 -28.98
N GLN A 29 12.14 22.53 -27.81
CA GLN A 29 11.84 21.70 -26.63
C GLN A 29 10.98 22.41 -25.57
N SER A 30 10.86 23.74 -25.66
CA SER A 30 9.93 24.52 -24.85
C SER A 30 8.52 24.48 -25.43
N GLY A 31 7.51 24.66 -24.59
CA GLY A 31 6.13 24.57 -25.04
C GLY A 31 5.09 24.85 -23.97
N GLN A 32 3.84 24.76 -24.37
CA GLN A 32 2.66 24.94 -23.53
C GLN A 32 1.66 23.83 -23.87
N ASP A 33 1.17 23.13 -22.86
CA ASP A 33 0.12 22.12 -23.01
C ASP A 33 -0.62 21.94 -21.68
N PHE A 34 -1.73 21.21 -21.69
CA PHE A 34 -2.44 20.82 -20.48
C PHE A 34 -2.05 19.41 -20.07
N ASP A 35 -1.84 19.18 -18.78
CA ASP A 35 -1.62 17.82 -18.28
C ASP A 35 -2.93 17.04 -18.12
N TYR A 36 -2.86 15.82 -17.59
CA TYR A 36 -4.04 15.00 -17.29
C TYR A 36 -4.91 15.57 -16.16
N SER A 37 -4.35 16.41 -15.29
CA SER A 37 -5.11 17.07 -14.22
C SER A 37 -5.93 18.26 -14.76
N GLY A 38 -5.54 18.81 -15.91
CA GLY A 38 -6.10 20.01 -16.52
C GLY A 38 -5.35 21.29 -16.14
N ALA A 39 -4.18 21.19 -15.53
CA ALA A 39 -3.31 22.34 -15.29
C ALA A 39 -2.62 22.75 -16.59
N LEU A 40 -2.48 24.06 -16.83
CA LEU A 40 -1.66 24.57 -17.92
C LEU A 40 -0.18 24.40 -17.53
N LEU A 41 0.54 23.58 -18.27
CA LEU A 41 1.99 23.39 -18.13
C LEU A 41 2.74 24.31 -19.07
N ILE A 42 3.59 25.17 -18.52
CA ILE A 42 4.57 25.94 -19.28
C ILE A 42 5.93 25.23 -19.14
N THR A 43 6.40 24.63 -20.22
CA THR A 43 7.71 23.97 -20.28
C THR A 43 8.72 24.94 -20.88
N ILE A 44 9.80 25.20 -20.13
CA ILE A 44 10.92 26.04 -20.55
C ILE A 44 12.17 25.17 -20.51
N VAL A 45 12.78 24.96 -21.67
CA VAL A 45 14.09 24.33 -21.81
C VAL A 45 15.07 25.42 -22.24
N ALA A 46 16.20 25.51 -21.57
CA ALA A 46 17.21 26.51 -21.88
C ALA A 46 18.62 26.01 -21.58
N ARG A 47 19.63 26.64 -22.19
CA ARG A 47 21.02 26.22 -22.10
C ARG A 47 21.95 27.39 -21.80
N THR A 48 22.89 27.20 -20.87
CA THR A 48 23.99 28.15 -20.65
C THR A 48 25.26 27.71 -21.36
N SER A 49 26.04 28.67 -21.86
CA SER A 49 27.39 28.43 -22.39
C SER A 49 28.44 28.29 -21.29
N ASP A 50 28.17 28.79 -20.07
CA ASP A 50 29.10 28.84 -18.94
C ASP A 50 29.09 27.55 -18.10
N VAL A 51 29.12 26.39 -18.76
CA VAL A 51 28.86 25.09 -18.14
C VAL A 51 29.81 24.77 -16.98
N GLU A 52 31.12 24.92 -17.19
CA GLU A 52 32.13 24.61 -16.16
C GLU A 52 31.94 25.46 -14.90
N ARG A 53 31.60 26.74 -15.07
CA ARG A 53 31.35 27.67 -13.95
C ARG A 53 30.07 27.31 -13.21
N ALA A 54 29.03 26.89 -13.93
CA ALA A 54 27.76 26.50 -13.35
C ALA A 54 27.85 25.17 -12.56
N VAL A 55 28.65 24.21 -13.02
CA VAL A 55 28.94 22.97 -12.27
C VAL A 55 29.73 23.30 -10.99
N LYS A 56 30.76 24.14 -11.09
CA LYS A 56 31.55 24.55 -9.91
C LYS A 56 30.74 25.35 -8.88
N ALA A 57 29.69 26.03 -9.32
CA ALA A 57 28.75 26.74 -8.46
C ALA A 57 27.63 25.85 -7.89
N GLU A 58 27.72 24.52 -8.09
CA GLU A 58 26.70 23.53 -7.67
C GLU A 58 25.30 23.78 -8.28
N LEU A 59 25.22 24.51 -9.38
CA LEU A 59 23.97 24.75 -10.09
C LEU A 59 23.63 23.58 -11.03
N LEU A 60 24.60 23.10 -11.80
CA LEU A 60 24.43 22.01 -12.77
C LEU A 60 25.11 20.72 -12.34
N ASP A 61 24.56 19.60 -12.81
CA ASP A 61 25.10 18.26 -12.58
C ASP A 61 26.51 18.08 -13.17
N GLU A 62 27.37 17.36 -12.43
CA GLU A 62 28.76 17.08 -12.78
C GLU A 62 28.92 15.83 -13.64
N TYR A 63 27.96 14.90 -13.60
CA TYR A 63 28.08 13.62 -14.32
C TYR A 63 27.84 13.76 -15.84
N GLN A 64 26.95 14.66 -16.27
CA GLN A 64 26.69 14.96 -17.69
C GLN A 64 26.40 16.47 -17.94
N PRO A 65 27.45 17.31 -17.91
CA PRO A 65 27.30 18.76 -17.92
C PRO A 65 27.04 19.28 -19.34
N THR A 66 25.77 19.27 -19.74
CA THR A 66 25.33 19.75 -21.08
C THR A 66 25.00 21.24 -21.14
N GLY A 67 24.92 21.90 -19.97
CA GLY A 67 24.46 23.29 -19.84
C GLY A 67 22.94 23.47 -19.88
N GLU A 68 22.19 22.42 -20.18
CA GLU A 68 20.75 22.46 -20.40
C GLU A 68 19.97 22.26 -19.09
N VAL A 69 18.92 23.05 -18.88
CA VAL A 69 17.97 22.91 -17.78
C VAL A 69 16.54 22.87 -18.32
N LYS A 70 15.67 22.14 -17.61
CA LYS A 70 14.24 22.07 -17.93
C LYS A 70 13.40 22.47 -16.71
N ILE A 71 12.50 23.41 -16.92
CA ILE A 71 11.53 23.90 -15.94
C ILE A 71 10.13 23.64 -16.48
N VAL A 72 9.25 23.12 -15.63
CA VAL A 72 7.84 22.88 -15.95
C VAL A 72 7.00 23.60 -14.91
N ILE A 73 6.23 24.60 -15.32
CA ILE A 73 5.41 25.43 -14.42
C ILE A 73 3.95 25.01 -14.59
N PRO A 74 3.33 24.34 -13.60
CA PRO A 74 1.89 24.09 -13.60
C PRO A 74 1.13 25.33 -13.15
N ALA A 75 0.05 25.67 -13.86
CA ALA A 75 -0.78 26.83 -13.57
C ALA A 75 -2.28 26.49 -13.55
N LEU A 76 -2.93 26.90 -12.46
CA LEU A 76 -4.37 26.82 -12.18
C LEU A 76 -4.81 28.17 -11.59
N GLY A 77 -6.11 28.49 -11.66
CA GLY A 77 -6.65 29.75 -11.15
C GLY A 77 -6.19 30.99 -11.91
N ILE A 78 -5.91 30.85 -13.21
CA ILE A 78 -5.29 31.89 -14.06
C ILE A 78 -6.17 32.28 -15.25
N TYR A 79 -7.35 31.69 -15.45
CA TYR A 79 -8.15 32.02 -16.62
C TYR A 79 -8.80 33.41 -16.51
N LYS A 80 -8.63 34.26 -17.53
CA LYS A 80 -9.33 35.54 -17.66
C LYS A 80 -9.45 36.00 -19.12
N SER A 81 -10.68 36.12 -19.62
CA SER A 81 -10.98 36.63 -20.98
C SER A 81 -10.14 35.95 -22.08
N ASP A 82 -10.17 34.62 -22.12
CA ASP A 82 -9.44 33.76 -23.07
C ASP A 82 -7.91 33.78 -22.96
N ALA A 83 -7.35 34.46 -21.95
CA ALA A 83 -5.92 34.53 -21.70
C ALA A 83 -5.58 34.13 -20.26
N PRO A 84 -4.35 33.62 -20.03
CA PRO A 84 -3.84 33.43 -18.69
C PRO A 84 -3.46 34.79 -18.08
N GLU A 85 -4.10 35.15 -16.96
CA GLU A 85 -3.76 36.29 -16.13
C GLU A 85 -3.83 35.93 -14.64
N GLY A 86 -2.83 36.34 -13.87
CA GLY A 86 -2.81 36.11 -12.43
C GLY A 86 -1.41 36.04 -11.86
N VAL A 87 -1.33 35.80 -10.56
CA VAL A 87 -0.06 35.55 -9.86
C VAL A 87 -0.23 34.30 -9.02
N ILE A 88 0.72 33.37 -9.14
CA ILE A 88 0.83 32.19 -8.29
C ILE A 88 2.01 32.40 -7.36
N HIS A 89 1.76 32.28 -6.05
CA HIS A 89 2.76 32.52 -5.01
C HIS A 89 3.32 31.20 -4.48
N PHE A 90 4.65 31.09 -4.43
CA PHE A 90 5.37 29.94 -3.89
C PHE A 90 6.13 30.41 -2.63
N LYS A 91 5.65 30.06 -1.45
CA LYS A 91 6.20 30.53 -0.16
C LYS A 91 7.04 29.46 0.54
N GLU A 92 7.90 29.91 1.44
CA GLU A 92 8.91 29.07 2.14
C GLU A 92 8.37 28.36 3.40
N ASP A 93 7.10 28.55 3.78
CA ASP A 93 6.58 28.00 5.03
C ASP A 93 6.44 26.46 5.02
N LYS A 94 6.79 25.83 6.16
CA LYS A 94 6.95 24.38 6.37
C LYS A 94 5.66 23.54 6.25
N HIS A 95 4.51 24.16 5.97
CA HIS A 95 3.22 23.48 5.99
C HIS A 95 2.46 23.74 4.67
N GLU A 96 2.77 22.91 3.68
CA GLU A 96 1.86 22.47 2.60
C GLU A 96 1.23 23.53 1.67
N GLU A 97 1.98 24.49 1.16
CA GLU A 97 1.63 25.16 -0.11
C GLU A 97 2.59 24.73 -1.22
N PRO A 98 2.15 24.66 -2.49
CA PRO A 98 2.93 23.99 -3.53
C PRO A 98 4.28 24.68 -3.64
N TYR A 99 5.36 23.92 -3.47
CA TYR A 99 6.68 24.31 -3.95
C TYR A 99 6.79 23.81 -5.39
N LEU A 100 7.34 24.63 -6.28
CA LEU A 100 7.66 24.14 -7.61
C LEU A 100 8.98 23.37 -7.52
N SER A 101 8.88 22.04 -7.53
CA SER A 101 10.04 21.15 -7.59
C SER A 101 10.62 21.15 -8.99
N MET A 102 11.85 21.62 -9.11
CA MET A 102 12.68 21.38 -10.29
C MET A 102 13.39 20.05 -10.07
N ASN A 103 12.77 18.96 -10.52
CA ASN A 103 13.38 17.62 -10.55
C ASN A 103 14.67 17.66 -11.39
N ARG A 104 15.48 16.56 -11.36
CA ARG A 104 16.78 16.35 -12.05
C ARG A 104 16.77 16.57 -13.59
N GLY A 105 16.28 17.70 -14.08
CA GLY A 105 16.51 18.26 -15.40
C GLY A 105 17.91 18.87 -15.45
N ARG A 106 18.91 18.07 -15.04
CA ARG A 106 20.35 18.37 -15.03
C ARG A 106 20.82 19.49 -14.10
N PHE A 107 20.01 19.87 -13.12
CA PHE A 107 20.48 20.54 -11.91
C PHE A 107 21.32 19.56 -11.06
N HIS A 108 22.30 20.08 -10.31
CA HIS A 108 23.15 19.26 -9.42
C HIS A 108 22.31 18.46 -8.40
N TYR A 109 21.17 19.03 -7.99
CA TYR A 109 20.17 18.38 -7.16
C TYR A 109 18.77 18.95 -7.37
N THR A 110 17.78 18.34 -6.73
CA THR A 110 16.41 18.86 -6.71
C THR A 110 16.38 20.24 -6.07
N LEU A 111 15.94 21.24 -6.83
CA LEU A 111 15.78 22.61 -6.39
C LEU A 111 14.30 22.92 -6.17
N LYS A 112 13.99 23.58 -5.05
CA LYS A 112 12.67 24.14 -4.74
C LYS A 112 12.67 25.62 -5.11
N PHE A 113 11.65 26.05 -5.85
CA PHE A 113 11.42 27.46 -6.15
C PHE A 113 10.54 28.13 -5.09
N PHE A 114 10.95 29.36 -4.72
CA PHE A 114 10.22 30.27 -3.84
C PHE A 114 10.15 31.65 -4.51
N GLY A 115 8.94 32.20 -4.68
CA GLY A 115 8.72 33.46 -5.38
C GLY A 115 7.38 33.50 -6.11
N ASP A 116 7.28 34.37 -7.11
CA ASP A 116 6.07 34.62 -7.86
C ASP A 116 6.17 34.10 -9.29
N VAL A 117 5.12 33.40 -9.73
CA VAL A 117 4.85 33.14 -11.15
C VAL A 117 3.77 34.11 -11.60
N VAL A 118 4.09 35.03 -12.51
CA VAL A 118 3.18 36.07 -12.99
C VAL A 118 2.75 35.80 -14.42
N PHE A 119 1.44 35.74 -14.65
CA PHE A 119 0.82 35.70 -15.98
C PHE A 119 0.21 37.06 -16.28
N LYS A 120 0.69 37.74 -17.33
CA LYS A 120 0.17 39.06 -17.72
C LYS A 120 0.52 39.41 -19.15
N ASP A 121 -0.45 39.92 -19.92
CA ASP A 121 -0.25 40.41 -21.29
C ASP A 121 0.44 39.38 -22.22
N GLY A 122 0.15 38.09 -22.03
CA GLY A 122 0.76 36.98 -22.79
C GLY A 122 2.18 36.59 -22.36
N TRP A 123 2.68 37.17 -21.26
CA TRP A 123 3.94 36.79 -20.63
C TRP A 123 3.72 35.88 -19.44
N VAL A 124 4.68 34.99 -19.23
CA VAL A 124 4.89 34.22 -18.01
C VAL A 124 6.23 34.66 -17.42
N ALA A 125 6.23 35.11 -16.18
CA ALA A 125 7.45 35.45 -15.46
C ALA A 125 7.64 34.57 -14.23
N LEU A 126 8.84 34.02 -14.03
CA LEU A 126 9.24 33.30 -12.82
C LEU A 126 10.26 34.17 -12.08
N LEU A 127 9.87 34.73 -10.93
CA LEU A 127 10.63 35.72 -10.19
C LEU A 127 10.84 35.26 -8.75
N GLY A 128 12.06 34.90 -8.38
CA GLY A 128 12.32 34.42 -7.02
C GLY A 128 13.68 33.76 -6.82
N GLN A 129 13.71 32.70 -6.04
CA GLN A 129 14.91 31.99 -5.65
C GLN A 129 14.72 30.48 -5.73
N LEU A 130 15.82 29.76 -5.99
CA LEU A 130 15.93 28.31 -5.96
C LEU A 130 16.84 27.90 -4.78
N LYS A 131 16.42 26.89 -4.02
CA LYS A 131 17.20 26.31 -2.92
C LYS A 131 17.14 24.78 -2.93
N PRO A 132 18.17 24.06 -2.43
CA PRO A 132 18.10 22.61 -2.24
C PRO A 132 16.95 22.21 -1.32
N SER A 133 16.41 21.00 -1.51
CA SER A 133 15.31 20.54 -0.66
C SER A 133 15.71 20.20 0.78
N TRP A 134 17.01 20.06 1.06
CA TRP A 134 17.58 19.65 2.35
C TRP A 134 18.42 20.74 3.05
N SER A 135 18.58 21.91 2.43
CA SER A 135 19.48 22.95 2.94
C SER A 135 19.01 24.34 2.48
N ASP A 136 19.20 25.35 3.34
CA ASP A 136 18.91 26.75 3.01
C ASP A 136 19.98 27.38 2.11
N GLN A 137 21.07 26.67 1.83
CA GLN A 137 22.18 27.09 0.98
C GLN A 137 22.66 25.94 0.08
N PRO A 138 23.16 26.25 -1.13
CA PRO A 138 23.24 27.57 -1.75
C PRO A 138 21.88 28.11 -2.22
N VAL A 139 21.80 29.43 -2.40
CA VAL A 139 20.60 30.11 -2.91
C VAL A 139 20.89 30.67 -4.30
N PHE A 140 20.02 30.37 -5.27
CA PHE A 140 20.12 30.90 -6.63
C PHE A 140 18.94 31.82 -6.94
N SER A 141 19.20 33.10 -7.20
CA SER A 141 18.16 34.04 -7.66
C SER A 141 17.78 33.69 -9.10
N VAL A 142 16.50 33.59 -9.41
CA VAL A 142 16.00 33.22 -10.74
C VAL A 142 15.04 34.30 -11.27
N THR A 143 15.28 34.68 -12.52
CA THR A 143 14.45 35.63 -13.27
C THR A 143 14.24 35.10 -14.67
N ILE A 144 13.02 34.65 -14.95
CA ILE A 144 12.62 34.15 -16.27
C ILE A 144 11.46 34.98 -16.78
N TYR A 145 11.50 35.39 -18.04
CA TYR A 145 10.39 35.95 -18.79
C TYR A 145 10.23 35.16 -20.10
N ARG A 146 9.05 34.62 -20.33
CA ARG A 146 8.71 33.83 -21.51
C ARG A 146 7.41 34.34 -22.11
N LYS A 147 7.40 34.63 -23.40
CA LYS A 147 6.16 34.91 -24.12
C LYS A 147 5.48 33.62 -24.53
N ILE A 148 4.18 33.51 -24.30
CA ILE A 148 3.38 32.33 -24.62
C ILE A 148 2.36 32.62 -25.71
N ASN A 149 2.01 31.60 -26.49
CA ASN A 149 1.05 31.70 -27.58
C ASN A 149 -0.37 31.44 -27.07
N THR A 150 -1.02 32.47 -26.54
CA THR A 150 -2.36 32.35 -25.95
C THR A 150 -3.41 31.83 -26.93
N ALA A 151 -3.25 32.06 -28.24
CA ALA A 151 -4.19 31.61 -29.27
C ALA A 151 -4.19 30.07 -29.49
N GLN A 152 -3.17 29.36 -29.02
CA GLN A 152 -3.09 27.89 -29.11
C GLN A 152 -3.63 27.17 -27.87
N LEU A 153 -4.09 27.90 -26.85
CA LEU A 153 -4.60 27.30 -25.62
C LEU A 153 -6.00 26.72 -25.83
N ASN A 154 -6.14 25.42 -25.55
CA ASN A 154 -7.43 24.74 -25.52
C ASN A 154 -7.99 24.70 -24.09
N TRP A 155 -8.73 25.74 -23.71
CA TRP A 155 -9.35 25.87 -22.39
C TRP A 155 -10.38 24.79 -22.07
N GLU A 156 -10.86 24.00 -23.05
CA GLU A 156 -11.73 22.86 -22.77
C GLU A 156 -11.03 21.73 -21.99
N ARG A 157 -9.69 21.72 -22.00
CA ARG A 157 -8.87 20.78 -21.20
C ARG A 157 -8.56 21.33 -19.80
N TYR A 158 -8.88 22.58 -19.53
CA TYR A 158 -8.50 23.26 -18.31
C TYR A 158 -9.34 22.84 -17.11
N CYS A 159 -8.69 22.78 -15.95
CA CYS A 159 -9.34 22.61 -14.67
C CYS A 159 -9.55 23.98 -14.02
N PHE A 160 -10.80 24.42 -13.97
CA PHE A 160 -11.15 25.65 -13.26
C PHE A 160 -11.08 25.43 -11.75
N THR A 161 -10.65 26.44 -11.00
CA THR A 161 -10.47 26.33 -9.53
C THR A 161 -11.32 27.28 -8.71
N ALA A 162 -12.07 28.16 -9.36
CA ALA A 162 -13.05 29.04 -8.73
C ALA A 162 -14.34 29.11 -9.56
N VAL A 163 -15.47 29.35 -8.89
CA VAL A 163 -16.77 29.49 -9.58
C VAL A 163 -16.79 30.76 -10.42
N GLU A 164 -16.20 31.84 -9.93
CA GLU A 164 -16.13 33.13 -10.61
C GLU A 164 -15.25 33.04 -11.86
N GLU A 165 -14.13 32.30 -11.77
CA GLU A 165 -13.24 32.01 -12.89
C GLU A 165 -13.97 31.20 -13.97
N ALA A 166 -14.63 30.12 -13.56
CA ALA A 166 -15.42 29.27 -14.46
C ALA A 166 -16.59 30.04 -15.11
N ALA A 167 -17.28 30.89 -14.34
CA ALA A 167 -18.41 31.67 -14.83
C ALA A 167 -18.00 32.77 -15.82
N ALA A 168 -16.72 33.16 -15.84
CA ALA A 168 -16.17 34.10 -16.81
C ALA A 168 -15.81 33.43 -18.16
N ALA A 169 -15.78 32.10 -18.22
CA ALA A 169 -15.49 31.35 -19.44
C ALA A 169 -16.77 31.04 -20.25
N PRO A 170 -16.64 30.83 -21.58
CA PRO A 170 -17.69 30.20 -22.37
C PRO A 170 -18.13 28.87 -21.72
N VAL A 171 -19.43 28.70 -21.52
CA VAL A 171 -20.00 27.59 -20.73
C VAL A 171 -19.61 26.22 -21.29
N GLU A 172 -19.52 26.12 -22.61
CA GLU A 172 -19.08 24.94 -23.37
C GLU A 172 -17.65 24.48 -23.06
N TRP A 173 -16.78 25.38 -22.58
CA TRP A 173 -15.40 25.02 -22.23
C TRP A 173 -15.27 24.46 -20.82
N VAL A 174 -16.18 24.80 -19.92
CA VAL A 174 -16.08 24.44 -18.50
C VAL A 174 -16.51 22.99 -18.28
N LYS A 175 -15.58 22.07 -18.50
CA LYS A 175 -15.79 20.62 -18.32
C LYS A 175 -15.35 20.12 -16.94
N LYS A 176 -14.39 20.77 -16.30
CA LYS A 176 -13.82 20.36 -15.01
C LYS A 176 -13.71 21.55 -14.04
N LEU A 177 -14.22 21.37 -12.83
CA LEU A 177 -14.16 22.36 -11.75
C LEU A 177 -13.74 21.67 -10.44
N VAL A 178 -12.65 22.14 -9.84
CA VAL A 178 -12.11 21.63 -8.57
C VAL A 178 -12.05 22.77 -7.57
N LEU A 179 -12.86 22.72 -6.52
CA LEU A 179 -12.94 23.72 -5.48
C LEU A 179 -12.27 23.19 -4.21
N ILE A 180 -11.21 23.86 -3.78
CA ILE A 180 -10.52 23.55 -2.53
C ILE A 180 -10.91 24.60 -1.50
N ASN A 181 -11.34 24.15 -0.33
CA ASN A 181 -11.72 25.03 0.80
C ASN A 181 -12.77 26.10 0.47
N PRO A 182 -13.84 25.81 -0.31
CA PRO A 182 -14.88 26.80 -0.50
C PRO A 182 -15.59 27.13 0.83
N THR A 183 -16.06 28.37 0.94
CA THR A 183 -16.65 28.91 2.17
C THR A 183 -18.17 28.95 2.15
N PHE A 184 -18.81 28.52 1.07
CA PHE A 184 -20.26 28.53 0.93
C PHE A 184 -20.94 27.32 1.61
N ASP A 185 -22.10 27.55 2.21
CA ASP A 185 -22.95 26.51 2.81
C ASP A 185 -23.88 25.83 1.80
N ARG A 186 -24.02 26.43 0.61
CA ARG A 186 -24.79 25.95 -0.55
C ARG A 186 -24.09 26.32 -1.84
N LEU A 187 -24.31 25.53 -2.89
CA LEU A 187 -23.75 25.84 -4.21
C LEU A 187 -24.32 27.18 -4.75
N PRO A 188 -23.46 28.10 -5.23
CA PRO A 188 -23.89 29.39 -5.77
C PRO A 188 -24.70 29.23 -7.08
N ASN A 189 -25.52 30.22 -7.44
CA ASN A 189 -26.41 30.10 -8.60
C ASN A 189 -25.65 30.02 -9.94
N GLU A 190 -24.47 30.62 -9.99
CA GLU A 190 -23.54 30.66 -11.11
C GLU A 190 -23.08 29.25 -11.48
N PHE A 191 -22.86 28.40 -10.48
CA PHE A 191 -22.46 26.99 -10.66
C PHE A 191 -23.45 26.23 -11.56
N TYR A 192 -24.75 26.41 -11.35
CA TYR A 192 -25.79 25.72 -12.12
C TYR A 192 -25.93 26.20 -13.57
N ARG A 193 -25.21 27.24 -13.98
CA ARG A 193 -25.15 27.70 -15.38
C ARG A 193 -24.09 26.95 -16.19
N LEU A 194 -23.15 26.26 -15.54
CA LEU A 194 -22.02 25.57 -16.14
C LEU A 194 -22.44 24.20 -16.69
N LYS A 195 -23.34 24.19 -17.69
CA LYS A 195 -24.02 22.98 -18.18
C LYS A 195 -23.13 21.92 -18.83
N ALA A 196 -21.91 22.29 -19.23
CA ALA A 196 -20.95 21.37 -19.84
C ALA A 196 -20.07 20.62 -18.81
N LEU A 197 -20.25 20.88 -17.51
CA LEU A 197 -19.50 20.23 -16.44
C LEU A 197 -19.65 18.71 -16.52
N ARG A 198 -18.51 18.03 -16.57
CA ARG A 198 -18.37 16.57 -16.51
C ARG A 198 -17.75 16.11 -15.21
N HIS A 199 -16.89 16.94 -14.62
CA HIS A 199 -16.19 16.62 -13.38
C HIS A 199 -16.27 17.79 -12.40
N VAL A 200 -16.79 17.51 -11.22
CA VAL A 200 -16.83 18.44 -10.10
C VAL A 200 -16.19 17.77 -8.88
N GLU A 201 -15.20 18.44 -8.31
CA GLU A 201 -14.60 18.08 -7.02
C GLU A 201 -14.70 19.25 -6.07
N ILE A 202 -15.15 18.99 -4.85
CA ILE A 202 -15.26 19.96 -3.76
C ILE A 202 -14.66 19.31 -2.52
N THR A 203 -13.53 19.82 -2.04
CA THR A 203 -12.78 19.14 -0.97
C THR A 203 -12.23 20.11 0.07
N ALA A 204 -12.18 19.64 1.31
CA ALA A 204 -11.41 20.29 2.36
C ALA A 204 -9.94 19.90 2.24
N LYS A 205 -9.04 20.87 2.39
CA LYS A 205 -7.62 20.67 2.62
C LYS A 205 -7.20 21.48 3.84
N TRP A 206 -6.15 21.03 4.51
CA TRP A 206 -5.58 21.73 5.65
C TRP A 206 -5.40 23.24 5.34
N PRO A 207 -5.71 24.14 6.30
CA PRO A 207 -6.14 23.89 7.67
C PRO A 207 -7.65 23.61 7.84
N VAL A 208 -8.43 23.63 6.76
CA VAL A 208 -9.86 23.37 6.81
C VAL A 208 -10.09 21.88 6.97
N LYS A 209 -10.72 21.48 8.07
CA LYS A 209 -11.04 20.08 8.35
C LYS A 209 -12.40 19.65 7.81
N LYS A 210 -13.34 20.60 7.67
CA LYS A 210 -14.70 20.32 7.24
C LYS A 210 -15.33 21.53 6.56
N LEU A 211 -15.86 21.34 5.36
CA LEU A 211 -16.54 22.39 4.59
C LEU A 211 -17.94 22.68 5.15
N PRO A 212 -18.42 23.92 5.05
CA PRO A 212 -19.76 24.30 5.51
C PRO A 212 -20.90 23.83 4.58
N LEU A 213 -20.60 23.25 3.41
CA LEU A 213 -21.60 22.80 2.44
C LEU A 213 -22.56 21.77 3.06
N GLU A 214 -23.81 22.15 3.32
CA GLU A 214 -24.78 21.32 4.05
C GLU A 214 -25.63 20.43 3.15
N ARG A 215 -25.92 20.89 1.93
CA ARG A 215 -26.93 20.27 1.05
C ARG A 215 -26.64 20.54 -0.42
N LEU A 216 -27.11 19.62 -1.25
CA LEU A 216 -27.23 19.79 -2.68
C LEU A 216 -28.69 20.06 -3.05
N ASP A 217 -28.92 21.09 -3.88
CA ASP A 217 -30.27 21.49 -4.29
C ASP A 217 -30.66 20.84 -5.64
N ASP A 218 -31.97 20.76 -5.93
CA ASP A 218 -32.52 20.13 -7.14
C ASP A 218 -32.06 20.79 -8.45
N LYS A 219 -31.50 22.01 -8.39
CA LYS A 219 -30.88 22.68 -9.55
C LYS A 219 -29.66 21.93 -10.10
N LEU A 220 -29.11 20.97 -9.34
CA LEU A 220 -28.06 20.07 -9.81
C LEU A 220 -28.48 19.34 -11.10
N LEU A 221 -29.79 19.14 -11.31
CA LEU A 221 -30.36 18.59 -12.54
C LEU A 221 -30.04 19.40 -13.81
N HIS A 222 -29.55 20.63 -13.70
CA HIS A 222 -29.11 21.38 -14.88
C HIS A 222 -27.78 20.87 -15.46
N LEU A 223 -27.02 20.07 -14.71
CA LEU A 223 -25.70 19.55 -15.08
C LEU A 223 -25.81 18.15 -15.71
N GLN A 224 -26.54 18.06 -16.83
CA GLN A 224 -26.84 16.78 -17.49
C GLN A 224 -25.62 16.04 -18.05
N GLU A 225 -24.48 16.72 -18.19
CA GLU A 225 -23.21 16.16 -18.66
C GLU A 225 -22.32 15.60 -17.54
N LEU A 226 -22.76 15.67 -16.27
CA LEU A 226 -21.93 15.31 -15.13
C LEU A 226 -21.65 13.80 -15.08
N GLU A 227 -20.36 13.45 -15.08
CA GLU A 227 -19.85 12.07 -15.00
C GLU A 227 -19.22 11.77 -13.63
N HIS A 228 -18.62 12.78 -13.00
CA HIS A 228 -17.95 12.68 -11.70
C HIS A 228 -18.44 13.79 -10.76
N LEU A 229 -18.92 13.41 -9.58
CA LEU A 229 -19.29 14.31 -8.50
C LEU A 229 -18.62 13.86 -7.20
N VAL A 230 -17.63 14.63 -6.77
CA VAL A 230 -16.84 14.35 -5.56
C VAL A 230 -17.02 15.52 -4.60
N ILE A 231 -17.54 15.22 -3.41
CA ILE A 231 -17.66 16.17 -2.31
C ILE A 231 -17.15 15.47 -1.06
N VAL A 232 -16.01 15.92 -0.55
CA VAL A 232 -15.31 15.25 0.56
C VAL A 232 -15.13 16.22 1.73
N ASP A 233 -15.24 15.69 2.94
CA ASP A 233 -15.04 16.40 4.21
C ASP A 233 -15.91 17.66 4.28
N SER A 234 -17.23 17.47 4.19
CA SER A 234 -18.22 18.55 4.19
C SER A 234 -19.30 18.29 5.24
N SER A 235 -20.08 19.31 5.59
CA SER A 235 -21.24 19.16 6.47
C SER A 235 -22.47 18.62 5.73
N LEU A 236 -22.25 17.91 4.61
CA LEU A 236 -23.29 17.46 3.71
C LEU A 236 -24.18 16.43 4.41
N CYS A 237 -25.40 16.83 4.74
CA CYS A 237 -26.39 16.00 5.45
C CYS A 237 -27.57 15.60 4.56
N ARG A 238 -27.66 16.14 3.33
CA ARG A 238 -28.75 15.83 2.39
C ARG A 238 -28.32 15.83 0.92
N ILE A 239 -28.66 14.75 0.23
CA ILE A 239 -28.59 14.57 -1.22
C ILE A 239 -30.01 14.70 -1.82
N PRO A 240 -30.21 15.38 -2.96
CA PRO A 240 -31.53 15.55 -3.58
C PRO A 240 -32.06 14.23 -4.16
N GLU A 241 -33.39 14.04 -4.08
CA GLU A 241 -34.05 12.80 -4.52
C GLU A 241 -33.93 12.54 -6.02
N TYR A 242 -33.73 13.59 -6.81
CA TYR A 242 -33.69 13.48 -8.27
C TYR A 242 -32.29 13.27 -8.85
N MET A 243 -31.26 13.02 -8.03
CA MET A 243 -29.89 12.81 -8.50
C MET A 243 -29.78 11.67 -9.52
N SER A 244 -30.68 10.68 -9.47
CA SER A 244 -30.79 9.59 -10.46
C SER A 244 -31.04 10.06 -11.89
N LYS A 245 -31.59 11.26 -12.09
CA LYS A 245 -31.79 11.85 -13.42
C LYS A 245 -30.49 12.32 -14.07
N LEU A 246 -29.37 12.37 -13.34
CA LEU A 246 -28.05 12.62 -13.89
C LEU A 246 -27.49 11.32 -14.45
N THR A 247 -28.06 10.87 -15.56
CA THR A 247 -27.85 9.51 -16.10
C THR A 247 -26.41 9.23 -16.51
N LYS A 248 -25.57 10.26 -16.70
CA LYS A 248 -24.16 10.12 -17.07
C LYS A 248 -23.21 9.93 -15.89
N LEU A 249 -23.67 10.08 -14.65
CA LEU A 249 -22.83 9.93 -13.46
C LEU A 249 -22.31 8.49 -13.35
N LYS A 250 -21.00 8.37 -13.26
CA LYS A 250 -20.25 7.12 -13.09
C LYS A 250 -19.53 7.04 -11.75
N HIS A 251 -19.12 8.18 -11.21
CA HIS A 251 -18.37 8.26 -9.97
C HIS A 251 -19.00 9.27 -9.02
N CYS A 252 -19.41 8.80 -7.85
CA CYS A 252 -19.91 9.65 -6.77
C CYS A 252 -19.12 9.40 -5.49
N SER A 253 -18.71 10.48 -4.84
CA SER A 253 -18.11 10.43 -3.51
C SER A 253 -18.71 11.52 -2.65
N PHE A 254 -19.24 11.12 -1.49
CA PHE A 254 -19.78 11.99 -0.44
C PHE A 254 -19.12 11.63 0.91
N ALA A 255 -17.82 11.35 0.88
CA ALA A 255 -17.08 10.87 2.06
C ALA A 255 -16.84 11.99 3.09
N GLY A 256 -16.76 11.65 4.37
CA GLY A 256 -16.52 12.63 5.44
C GLY A 256 -17.69 13.60 5.63
N GLY A 257 -18.90 13.18 5.28
CA GLY A 257 -20.14 13.93 5.38
C GLY A 257 -20.87 13.79 6.73
N ASP A 258 -22.11 14.27 6.77
CA ASP A 258 -23.06 14.08 7.88
C ASP A 258 -24.32 13.34 7.39
N LEU A 259 -24.20 12.49 6.37
CA LEU A 259 -25.33 11.75 5.82
C LEU A 259 -25.79 10.69 6.82
N SER A 260 -27.04 10.81 7.29
CA SER A 260 -27.71 9.78 8.10
C SER A 260 -28.47 8.76 7.26
N ARG A 261 -28.76 9.12 6.01
CA ARG A 261 -29.42 8.27 5.00
C ARG A 261 -29.03 8.72 3.61
N VAL A 262 -29.20 7.82 2.65
CA VAL A 262 -29.06 8.09 1.22
C VAL A 262 -30.42 7.90 0.55
N PRO A 263 -30.88 8.80 -0.35
CA PRO A 263 -32.14 8.60 -1.05
C PRO A 263 -32.10 7.30 -1.85
N ALA A 264 -33.22 6.56 -1.88
CA ALA A 264 -33.32 5.29 -2.62
C ALA A 264 -32.92 5.44 -4.10
N HIS A 265 -33.18 6.61 -4.69
CA HIS A 265 -32.80 6.94 -6.06
C HIS A 265 -31.29 7.06 -6.30
N LEU A 266 -30.44 7.27 -5.29
CA LEU A 266 -28.99 7.12 -5.54
C LEU A 266 -28.64 5.66 -5.86
N MET A 267 -29.48 4.72 -5.41
CA MET A 267 -29.30 3.29 -5.58
C MET A 267 -29.97 2.73 -6.84
N ASP A 268 -30.50 3.58 -7.73
CA ASP A 268 -31.08 3.21 -9.04
C ASP A 268 -30.33 3.80 -10.25
N MET A 269 -29.13 4.34 -10.02
CA MET A 269 -28.32 4.99 -11.05
C MET A 269 -27.74 3.98 -12.06
N PRO A 270 -28.10 4.08 -13.36
CA PRO A 270 -27.84 3.02 -14.34
C PRO A 270 -26.37 2.86 -14.75
N HIS A 271 -25.54 3.87 -14.51
CA HIS A 271 -24.14 3.91 -14.96
C HIS A 271 -23.14 4.17 -13.82
N LEU A 272 -23.60 4.14 -12.56
CA LEU A 272 -22.74 4.38 -11.42
C LEU A 272 -21.80 3.18 -11.21
N GLU A 273 -20.50 3.41 -11.37
CA GLU A 273 -19.44 2.39 -11.24
C GLU A 273 -18.76 2.44 -9.86
N TYR A 274 -18.69 3.63 -9.27
CA TYR A 274 -18.02 3.91 -8.01
C TYR A 274 -18.90 4.76 -7.09
N LEU A 275 -19.14 4.28 -5.87
CA LEU A 275 -19.85 5.00 -4.83
C LEU A 275 -19.07 4.99 -3.51
N ASN A 276 -18.68 6.17 -3.04
CA ASN A 276 -18.03 6.34 -1.75
C ASN A 276 -18.86 7.17 -0.77
N LEU A 277 -19.20 6.55 0.35
CA LEU A 277 -19.99 7.08 1.45
C LEU A 277 -19.27 6.90 2.79
N ASN A 278 -17.94 6.74 2.77
CA ASN A 278 -17.14 6.57 3.98
C ASN A 278 -17.30 7.74 4.95
N GLY A 279 -17.20 7.47 6.26
CA GLY A 279 -17.15 8.52 7.27
C GLY A 279 -18.44 9.35 7.34
N ASN A 280 -19.58 8.68 7.25
CA ASN A 280 -20.91 9.28 7.41
C ASN A 280 -21.61 8.68 8.65
N GLN A 281 -22.92 8.92 8.79
CA GLN A 281 -23.74 8.46 9.92
C GLN A 281 -24.82 7.47 9.46
N LEU A 282 -24.55 6.70 8.39
CA LEU A 282 -25.52 5.79 7.80
C LEU A 282 -25.80 4.62 8.74
N SER A 283 -27.06 4.45 9.14
CA SER A 283 -27.51 3.32 9.96
C SER A 283 -28.07 2.15 9.15
N GLU A 284 -28.49 2.44 7.92
CA GLU A 284 -28.99 1.48 6.95
C GLU A 284 -28.54 1.89 5.53
N ILE A 285 -28.45 0.89 4.65
CA ILE A 285 -28.34 1.11 3.22
C ILE A 285 -29.39 0.26 2.51
N SER A 286 -30.17 0.90 1.64
CA SER A 286 -31.27 0.25 0.92
C SER A 286 -30.81 -0.40 -0.39
N VAL A 287 -31.67 -1.29 -0.88
CA VAL A 287 -31.54 -2.15 -2.06
C VAL A 287 -30.98 -1.44 -3.30
N PHE A 288 -30.05 -2.12 -3.97
CA PHE A 288 -29.32 -1.66 -5.14
C PHE A 288 -29.94 -2.16 -6.45
N GLU A 289 -30.28 -1.25 -7.36
CA GLU A 289 -30.41 -1.48 -8.80
C GLU A 289 -29.29 -0.71 -9.51
N LEU A 290 -28.04 -1.02 -9.14
CA LEU A 290 -26.84 -0.41 -9.72
C LEU A 290 -26.11 -1.43 -10.61
N PRO A 291 -26.55 -1.60 -11.88
CA PRO A 291 -26.05 -2.68 -12.75
C PRO A 291 -24.56 -2.55 -13.09
N GLU A 292 -24.00 -1.35 -12.95
CA GLU A 292 -22.61 -1.03 -13.31
C GLU A 292 -21.69 -0.89 -12.08
N LEU A 293 -22.21 -0.98 -10.85
CA LEU A 293 -21.43 -0.71 -9.64
C LEU A 293 -20.36 -1.79 -9.42
N LYS A 294 -19.11 -1.35 -9.31
CA LYS A 294 -17.93 -2.19 -9.05
C LYS A 294 -17.37 -1.99 -7.65
N TYR A 295 -17.41 -0.76 -7.15
CA TYR A 295 -16.78 -0.37 -5.89
C TYR A 295 -17.77 0.39 -5.00
N LEU A 296 -17.99 -0.15 -3.80
CA LEU A 296 -18.84 0.45 -2.79
C LEU A 296 -18.05 0.66 -1.49
N HIS A 297 -17.94 1.90 -1.05
CA HIS A 297 -17.24 2.25 0.19
C HIS A 297 -18.22 2.81 1.23
N LEU A 298 -18.32 2.11 2.36
CA LEU A 298 -19.25 2.33 3.48
C LEU A 298 -18.52 2.33 4.83
N ALA A 299 -17.20 2.39 4.85
CA ALA A 299 -16.41 2.34 6.07
C ALA A 299 -16.74 3.52 7.00
N LYS A 300 -16.57 3.33 8.31
CA LYS A 300 -16.80 4.37 9.33
C LYS A 300 -18.23 4.95 9.24
N ASN A 301 -19.23 4.06 9.28
CA ASN A 301 -20.65 4.41 9.37
C ASN A 301 -21.26 3.76 10.62
N GLN A 302 -22.60 3.70 10.71
CA GLN A 302 -23.35 3.12 11.83
C GLN A 302 -24.15 1.88 11.40
N LEU A 303 -23.68 1.18 10.37
CA LEU A 303 -24.38 0.01 9.79
C LEU A 303 -24.34 -1.17 10.76
N ARG A 304 -25.51 -1.81 10.95
CA ARG A 304 -25.64 -3.04 11.76
C ARG A 304 -25.71 -4.31 10.94
N THR A 305 -25.94 -4.19 9.63
CA THR A 305 -25.96 -5.27 8.64
C THR A 305 -25.79 -4.70 7.22
N LEU A 306 -25.66 -5.58 6.22
CA LEU A 306 -25.71 -5.26 4.79
C LEU A 306 -26.86 -6.04 4.13
N PRO A 307 -27.51 -5.48 3.08
CA PRO A 307 -28.65 -6.13 2.46
C PRO A 307 -28.22 -7.29 1.55
N GLU A 308 -28.90 -8.43 1.63
CA GLU A 308 -28.52 -9.68 0.94
C GLU A 308 -28.36 -9.52 -0.59
N ASN A 309 -29.18 -8.68 -1.20
CA ASN A 309 -29.18 -8.45 -2.65
C ASN A 309 -28.06 -7.52 -3.14
N LEU A 310 -27.25 -6.91 -2.28
CA LEU A 310 -26.05 -6.19 -2.69
C LEU A 310 -25.06 -7.12 -3.41
N LEU A 311 -24.99 -8.39 -3.00
CA LEU A 311 -24.16 -9.40 -3.67
C LEU A 311 -24.80 -9.94 -4.95
N ALA A 312 -26.05 -9.59 -5.25
CA ALA A 312 -26.69 -9.92 -6.53
C ALA A 312 -26.34 -8.92 -7.64
N LEU A 313 -25.59 -7.84 -7.34
CA LEU A 313 -25.12 -6.90 -8.35
C LEU A 313 -24.13 -7.59 -9.29
N PRO A 314 -24.32 -7.50 -10.62
CA PRO A 314 -23.59 -8.32 -11.58
C PRO A 314 -22.11 -7.96 -11.72
N LYS A 315 -21.71 -6.76 -11.28
CA LYS A 315 -20.36 -6.21 -11.46
C LYS A 315 -19.66 -5.84 -10.15
N ILE A 316 -20.26 -6.13 -8.99
CA ILE A 316 -19.66 -5.76 -7.70
C ILE A 316 -18.37 -6.56 -7.48
N VAL A 317 -17.26 -5.83 -7.28
CA VAL A 317 -15.94 -6.43 -7.06
C VAL A 317 -15.50 -6.23 -5.63
N LYS A 318 -15.75 -5.04 -5.06
CA LYS A 318 -15.28 -4.70 -3.72
C LYS A 318 -16.31 -3.91 -2.94
N ILE A 319 -16.53 -4.34 -1.69
CA ILE A 319 -17.33 -3.65 -0.69
C ILE A 319 -16.43 -3.39 0.51
N ASN A 320 -16.10 -2.14 0.78
CA ASN A 320 -15.44 -1.78 2.02
C ASN A 320 -16.50 -1.34 3.04
N ALA A 321 -16.65 -2.12 4.11
CA ALA A 321 -17.58 -1.84 5.19
C ALA A 321 -16.90 -1.82 6.58
N ALA A 322 -15.57 -1.71 6.63
CA ALA A 322 -14.81 -1.71 7.88
C ALA A 322 -15.25 -0.59 8.85
N ASN A 323 -15.08 -0.82 10.15
CA ASN A 323 -15.42 0.15 11.19
C ASN A 323 -16.92 0.52 11.19
N ASN A 324 -17.78 -0.50 11.18
CA ASN A 324 -19.21 -0.38 11.40
C ASN A 324 -19.63 -1.28 12.59
N PRO A 325 -20.66 -0.91 13.36
CA PRO A 325 -21.15 -1.71 14.48
C PRO A 325 -22.03 -2.89 14.00
N PHE A 326 -21.46 -3.77 13.17
CA PHE A 326 -22.21 -4.91 12.63
C PHE A 326 -22.62 -5.89 13.73
N SER A 327 -23.85 -6.40 13.61
CA SER A 327 -24.42 -7.37 14.54
C SER A 327 -24.76 -8.69 13.87
N PHE A 328 -24.99 -8.66 12.56
CA PHE A 328 -25.16 -9.84 11.71
C PHE A 328 -24.89 -9.48 10.25
N LEU A 329 -24.51 -10.46 9.44
CA LEU A 329 -24.48 -10.38 7.99
C LEU A 329 -25.25 -11.56 7.38
N PRO A 330 -25.91 -11.39 6.23
CA PRO A 330 -26.44 -12.52 5.47
C PRO A 330 -25.36 -13.56 5.13
N ALA A 331 -25.72 -14.84 5.11
CA ALA A 331 -24.76 -15.94 4.92
C ALA A 331 -23.95 -15.85 3.61
N ALA A 332 -24.53 -15.25 2.57
CA ALA A 332 -23.85 -15.05 1.28
C ALA A 332 -22.55 -14.23 1.41
N TYR A 333 -22.43 -13.35 2.40
CA TYR A 333 -21.21 -12.56 2.63
C TYR A 333 -20.01 -13.39 3.09
N SER A 334 -20.23 -14.56 3.71
CA SER A 334 -19.12 -15.45 4.10
C SER A 334 -18.35 -16.05 2.92
N ALA A 335 -18.91 -15.98 1.71
CA ALA A 335 -18.27 -16.48 0.48
C ALA A 335 -17.80 -15.36 -0.46
N PHE A 336 -18.08 -14.08 -0.15
CA PHE A 336 -17.73 -12.97 -1.03
C PHE A 336 -16.33 -12.45 -0.73
N ALA A 337 -15.35 -12.81 -1.57
CA ALA A 337 -13.94 -12.42 -1.42
C ALA A 337 -13.70 -10.90 -1.44
N GLY A 338 -14.59 -10.13 -2.07
CA GLY A 338 -14.49 -8.68 -2.18
C GLY A 338 -14.93 -7.88 -0.94
N LEU A 339 -15.28 -8.54 0.17
CA LEU A 339 -15.73 -7.89 1.39
C LEU A 339 -14.56 -7.50 2.29
N ASP A 340 -14.42 -6.21 2.53
CA ASP A 340 -13.50 -5.66 3.53
C ASP A 340 -14.26 -5.24 4.80
N LEU A 341 -13.79 -5.74 5.93
CA LEU A 341 -14.35 -5.59 7.28
C LEU A 341 -13.20 -5.52 8.28
N ASP A 342 -13.42 -4.85 9.41
CA ASP A 342 -12.50 -4.95 10.54
C ASP A 342 -12.48 -6.38 11.10
N MET A 343 -11.36 -6.72 11.74
CA MET A 343 -11.10 -8.09 12.18
C MET A 343 -12.11 -8.63 13.19
N ASN A 344 -12.58 -7.77 14.09
CA ASN A 344 -13.57 -8.16 15.09
C ASN A 344 -14.88 -8.59 14.41
N ASN A 345 -15.35 -7.81 13.44
CA ASN A 345 -16.53 -8.17 12.65
C ASN A 345 -16.32 -9.43 11.80
N LYS A 346 -15.14 -9.62 11.19
CA LYS A 346 -14.84 -10.86 10.45
C LYS A 346 -14.94 -12.08 11.35
N GLN A 347 -14.34 -12.02 12.54
CA GLN A 347 -14.35 -13.13 13.50
C GLN A 347 -15.75 -13.44 14.05
N GLN A 348 -16.54 -12.41 14.34
CA GLN A 348 -17.86 -12.59 14.94
C GLN A 348 -18.92 -13.04 13.93
N LEU A 349 -18.84 -12.57 12.69
CA LEU A 349 -19.97 -12.62 11.74
C LEU A 349 -19.78 -13.60 10.60
N LEU A 350 -18.55 -14.03 10.33
CA LEU A 350 -18.24 -14.94 9.23
C LEU A 350 -17.93 -16.35 9.76
N ASP A 351 -18.14 -17.34 8.91
CA ASP A 351 -17.77 -18.73 9.21
C ASP A 351 -16.24 -18.87 9.28
N ASN A 352 -15.73 -18.75 10.51
CA ASN A 352 -14.34 -19.00 10.87
C ASN A 352 -14.07 -20.48 11.23
N THR A 353 -14.99 -21.41 10.95
CA THR A 353 -14.72 -22.82 11.26
C THR A 353 -13.60 -23.34 10.35
N TYR A 354 -12.46 -23.64 10.97
CA TYR A 354 -11.37 -24.30 10.28
C TYR A 354 -11.77 -25.74 9.94
N LYS A 355 -11.62 -26.09 8.67
CA LYS A 355 -11.63 -27.47 8.19
C LYS A 355 -10.19 -27.87 7.95
N ASP A 356 -9.75 -28.86 8.69
CA ASP A 356 -8.44 -29.50 8.54
C ASP A 356 -8.26 -30.17 7.18
N ALA A 357 -7.01 -30.55 6.89
CA ALA A 357 -6.64 -31.14 5.63
C ALA A 357 -7.37 -32.46 5.27
N ASP A 358 -7.81 -33.24 6.26
CA ASP A 358 -8.56 -34.49 6.07
C ASP A 358 -10.09 -34.32 6.13
N GLY A 359 -10.59 -33.14 6.52
CA GLY A 359 -12.02 -32.84 6.67
C GLY A 359 -12.67 -33.52 7.87
N ASN A 360 -11.91 -34.14 8.78
CA ASN A 360 -12.45 -34.82 9.96
C ASN A 360 -12.68 -33.88 11.16
N GLY A 361 -12.27 -32.62 11.04
CA GLY A 361 -12.38 -31.61 12.07
C GLY A 361 -11.17 -31.55 13.01
N PRO A 362 -10.87 -30.35 13.55
CA PRO A 362 -9.63 -30.10 14.26
C PRO A 362 -9.47 -30.97 15.50
N VAL A 363 -8.23 -31.39 15.77
CA VAL A 363 -7.85 -32.09 17.01
C VAL A 363 -7.34 -31.10 18.04
N LYS A 364 -7.24 -31.50 19.31
CA LYS A 364 -6.60 -30.68 20.34
C LYS A 364 -5.08 -30.70 20.20
N TRP A 365 -4.44 -29.56 20.45
CA TRP A 365 -2.99 -29.39 20.57
C TRP A 365 -2.64 -28.72 21.90
N ASN A 366 -1.35 -28.68 22.25
CA ASN A 366 -0.85 -27.95 23.42
C ASN A 366 -0.18 -26.65 22.95
N ASP A 367 -0.76 -25.50 23.29
CA ASP A 367 -0.22 -24.18 22.95
C ASP A 367 1.09 -23.86 23.69
N GLU A 368 1.29 -24.39 24.90
CA GLU A 368 2.46 -24.07 25.73
C GLU A 368 3.79 -24.44 25.04
N LEU A 369 3.77 -25.43 24.14
CA LEU A 369 4.95 -25.91 23.41
C LEU A 369 5.58 -24.82 22.53
N PHE A 370 4.78 -23.85 22.06
CA PHE A 370 5.23 -22.80 21.14
C PHE A 370 5.85 -21.60 21.87
N PHE A 371 5.67 -21.48 23.19
CA PHE A 371 6.07 -20.30 23.96
C PHE A 371 7.27 -20.58 24.86
N ALA A 372 8.05 -19.54 25.12
CA ALA A 372 9.27 -19.63 25.92
C ALA A 372 9.03 -19.47 27.42
N GLN A 373 7.79 -19.26 27.89
CA GLN A 373 7.48 -18.92 29.29
C GLN A 373 8.09 -19.86 30.33
N GLN A 374 8.23 -21.16 30.00
CA GLN A 374 8.79 -22.18 30.88
C GLN A 374 10.30 -22.42 30.65
N ASP A 375 10.93 -21.68 29.74
CA ASP A 375 12.36 -21.78 29.42
C ASP A 375 13.14 -20.63 30.07
N GLU A 376 13.74 -20.92 31.22
CA GLU A 376 14.52 -19.93 31.98
C GLU A 376 15.70 -19.36 31.17
N ALA A 377 16.30 -20.14 30.27
CA ALA A 377 17.43 -19.69 29.46
C ALA A 377 17.01 -18.66 28.41
N LEU A 378 15.80 -18.78 27.86
CA LEU A 378 15.22 -17.82 26.94
C LEU A 378 14.59 -16.62 27.65
N ILE A 379 13.99 -16.81 28.83
CA ILE A 379 13.30 -15.73 29.54
C ILE A 379 14.27 -14.81 30.28
N ARG A 380 15.37 -15.33 30.81
CA ARG A 380 16.36 -14.52 31.54
C ARG A 380 16.86 -13.29 30.76
N PRO A 381 17.34 -13.37 29.51
CA PRO A 381 17.77 -12.18 28.77
C PRO A 381 16.61 -11.23 28.46
N VAL A 382 15.37 -11.73 28.34
CA VAL A 382 14.18 -10.89 28.19
C VAL A 382 13.90 -10.10 29.49
N ASP A 383 14.03 -10.74 30.66
CA ASP A 383 13.89 -10.07 31.96
C ASP A 383 14.95 -8.98 32.19
N GLU A 384 16.17 -9.17 31.67
CA GLU A 384 17.24 -8.15 31.69
C GLU A 384 16.81 -6.91 30.88
N ILE A 385 16.31 -7.09 29.65
CA ILE A 385 15.76 -5.99 28.81
C ILE A 385 14.58 -5.30 29.50
N LEU A 386 13.63 -6.08 30.05
CA LEU A 386 12.46 -5.53 30.75
C LEU A 386 12.86 -4.67 31.95
N MET A 387 13.96 -5.01 32.62
CA MET A 387 14.49 -4.23 33.73
C MET A 387 15.19 -2.95 33.27
N GLU A 388 16.03 -3.03 32.23
CA GLU A 388 16.77 -1.89 31.68
C GLU A 388 15.84 -0.81 31.11
N GLU A 389 14.77 -1.23 30.42
CA GLU A 389 13.82 -0.33 29.76
C GLU A 389 12.62 0.05 30.65
N GLY A 390 12.62 -0.39 31.92
CA GLY A 390 11.57 -0.03 32.89
C GLY A 390 10.19 -0.67 32.62
N LEU A 391 10.16 -1.76 31.85
CA LEU A 391 8.95 -2.49 31.43
C LEU A 391 8.49 -3.58 32.42
N LEU A 392 9.18 -3.75 33.54
CA LEU A 392 8.82 -4.72 34.60
C LEU A 392 7.33 -4.69 35.04
N PRO A 393 6.64 -3.53 35.14
CA PRO A 393 5.21 -3.50 35.45
C PRO A 393 4.34 -4.28 34.45
N HIS A 394 4.79 -4.43 33.20
CA HIS A 394 4.13 -5.16 32.13
C HIS A 394 4.81 -6.52 31.85
N GLY A 395 5.80 -6.91 32.65
CA GLY A 395 6.69 -8.04 32.34
C GLY A 395 5.97 -9.39 32.25
N GLU A 396 4.91 -9.63 33.02
CA GLU A 396 4.08 -10.85 32.87
C GLU A 396 3.42 -10.93 31.48
N ALA A 397 2.81 -9.82 31.04
CA ALA A 397 2.16 -9.72 29.74
C ALA A 397 3.16 -9.86 28.59
N LEU A 398 4.31 -9.19 28.68
CA LEU A 398 5.34 -9.21 27.63
C LEU A 398 6.04 -10.57 27.51
N ARG A 399 6.34 -11.24 28.64
CA ARG A 399 6.89 -12.60 28.63
C ARG A 399 5.93 -13.61 28.01
N ALA A 400 4.62 -13.40 28.13
CA ALA A 400 3.62 -14.26 27.52
C ALA A 400 3.60 -14.19 25.99
N LEU A 401 4.21 -13.17 25.39
CA LEU A 401 4.31 -13.04 23.94
C LEU A 401 5.54 -13.75 23.35
N VAL A 402 6.51 -14.15 24.18
CA VAL A 402 7.79 -14.70 23.71
C VAL A 402 7.61 -16.14 23.20
N LYS A 403 7.89 -16.37 21.90
CA LYS A 403 7.91 -17.70 21.29
C LYS A 403 9.27 -18.39 21.46
N ARG A 404 9.25 -19.71 21.64
CA ARG A 404 10.43 -20.59 21.53
C ARG A 404 10.68 -20.88 20.05
N THR A 405 11.64 -20.17 19.47
CA THR A 405 11.93 -20.22 18.03
C THR A 405 13.14 -21.10 17.76
N ILE A 406 13.11 -21.86 16.67
CA ILE A 406 14.32 -22.50 16.13
C ILE A 406 14.85 -21.63 14.99
N GLY A 407 16.03 -21.05 15.16
CA GLY A 407 16.77 -20.37 14.10
C GLY A 407 17.73 -21.32 13.39
N PHE A 408 18.03 -21.03 12.13
CA PHE A 408 19.02 -21.73 11.32
C PHE A 408 20.04 -20.75 10.78
N ASN A 409 21.32 -21.13 10.85
CA ASN A 409 22.44 -20.37 10.31
C ASN A 409 23.26 -21.25 9.36
N HIS A 410 23.75 -20.65 8.28
CA HIS A 410 24.63 -21.34 7.33
C HIS A 410 25.86 -21.92 8.05
N SER A 411 26.08 -23.22 7.90
CA SER A 411 27.21 -23.94 8.49
C SER A 411 28.27 -24.37 7.49
N GLY A 412 27.96 -24.29 6.19
CA GLY A 412 28.87 -24.56 5.09
C GLY A 412 28.14 -24.91 3.79
N GLU A 413 28.90 -25.14 2.73
CA GLU A 413 28.37 -25.61 1.45
C GLU A 413 27.80 -27.02 1.56
N GLU A 414 26.78 -27.33 0.75
CA GLU A 414 26.28 -28.69 0.60
C GLU A 414 27.13 -29.50 -0.40
N ASP A 415 27.58 -30.68 0.03
CA ASP A 415 28.35 -31.63 -0.77
C ASP A 415 27.59 -32.93 -1.08
N TYR A 416 26.39 -33.10 -0.50
CA TYR A 416 25.49 -34.25 -0.63
C TYR A 416 26.13 -35.58 -0.18
N THR A 417 27.14 -35.54 0.68
CA THR A 417 27.82 -36.76 1.18
C THR A 417 27.03 -37.45 2.30
N ALA A 418 26.20 -36.69 3.01
CA ALA A 418 25.25 -37.18 4.01
C ALA A 418 23.83 -36.83 3.56
N THR A 419 22.86 -37.65 3.95
CA THR A 419 21.44 -37.39 3.73
C THR A 419 20.78 -36.91 5.02
N GLY A 420 19.71 -36.14 4.89
CA GLY A 420 18.87 -35.75 6.02
C GLY A 420 19.52 -34.72 6.95
N ASN A 421 20.54 -33.99 6.53
CA ASN A 421 20.94 -32.76 7.21
C ASN A 421 19.92 -31.65 6.98
N HIS A 422 19.94 -30.60 7.81
CA HIS A 422 19.24 -29.36 7.47
C HIS A 422 19.90 -28.74 6.24
N ARG A 423 19.10 -28.40 5.24
CA ARG A 423 19.57 -27.75 4.02
C ARG A 423 18.56 -26.77 3.49
N PHE A 424 19.06 -25.66 2.96
CA PHE A 424 18.30 -24.64 2.25
C PHE A 424 18.90 -24.52 0.84
N GLY A 425 18.04 -24.54 -0.18
CA GLY A 425 18.44 -24.61 -1.59
C GLY A 425 18.94 -25.99 -2.06
N GLY A 426 19.20 -26.11 -3.37
CA GLY A 426 19.61 -27.34 -4.04
C GLY A 426 18.47 -28.29 -4.40
N MET A 427 18.69 -29.59 -4.18
CA MET A 427 17.75 -30.67 -4.44
C MET A 427 17.47 -31.46 -3.15
N PRO A 428 16.26 -32.01 -2.95
CA PRO A 428 15.86 -32.69 -1.72
C PRO A 428 16.33 -34.14 -1.63
N ASP A 429 16.62 -34.63 -0.42
CA ASP A 429 16.96 -36.04 -0.17
C ASP A 429 15.73 -36.97 -0.13
N LEU A 430 14.83 -36.88 -1.11
CA LEU A 430 13.58 -37.66 -1.09
C LEU A 430 13.84 -39.18 -1.18
N PRO A 431 13.03 -40.02 -0.51
CA PRO A 431 13.04 -41.47 -0.68
C PRO A 431 12.87 -41.90 -2.14
N GLU A 432 13.44 -43.04 -2.51
CA GLU A 432 13.47 -43.49 -3.91
C GLU A 432 12.09 -43.58 -4.56
N ASN A 433 11.08 -43.97 -3.79
CA ASN A 433 9.68 -44.14 -4.20
C ASN A 433 8.84 -42.85 -4.19
N ILE A 434 9.43 -41.69 -3.90
CA ILE A 434 8.77 -40.39 -3.95
C ILE A 434 9.36 -39.60 -5.12
N ASP A 435 8.51 -39.27 -6.08
CA ASP A 435 8.85 -38.44 -7.23
C ASP A 435 9.04 -36.98 -6.83
N TYR A 436 9.84 -36.25 -7.61
CA TYR A 436 10.00 -34.81 -7.43
C TYR A 436 8.68 -34.09 -7.77
N PRO A 437 8.13 -33.24 -6.88
CA PRO A 437 6.85 -32.58 -7.09
C PRO A 437 6.78 -31.71 -8.35
N ASP A 438 5.67 -31.81 -9.09
CA ASP A 438 5.32 -30.95 -10.21
C ASP A 438 3.89 -30.40 -10.09
N TYR A 439 3.61 -29.31 -10.81
CA TYR A 439 2.29 -28.68 -10.94
C TYR A 439 2.01 -28.28 -12.39
N TYR A 440 0.72 -28.08 -12.71
CA TYR A 440 0.28 -27.59 -14.02
C TYR A 440 -0.02 -26.09 -13.93
N ASP A 441 0.61 -25.29 -14.79
CA ASP A 441 0.33 -23.86 -14.91
C ASP A 441 -0.72 -23.62 -16.01
N ASP A 442 -1.89 -23.13 -15.63
CA ASP A 442 -3.01 -22.90 -16.56
C ASP A 442 -2.73 -21.81 -17.60
N TYR A 443 -1.88 -20.83 -17.26
CA TYR A 443 -1.57 -19.69 -18.12
C TYR A 443 -0.68 -20.12 -19.30
N ASN A 444 0.43 -20.79 -19.02
CA ASN A 444 1.37 -21.29 -20.02
C ASN A 444 0.97 -22.67 -20.56
N LYS A 445 -0.01 -23.34 -19.94
CA LYS A 445 -0.55 -24.65 -20.32
C LYS A 445 0.50 -25.76 -20.31
N GLN A 446 1.40 -25.75 -19.34
CA GLN A 446 2.48 -26.74 -19.21
C GLN A 446 2.74 -27.14 -17.76
N HIS A 447 3.46 -28.25 -17.59
CA HIS A 447 3.91 -28.71 -16.27
C HIS A 447 5.24 -28.07 -15.90
N TYR A 448 5.36 -27.64 -14.65
CA TYR A 448 6.60 -27.18 -14.04
C TYR A 448 6.91 -27.97 -12.79
N LYS A 449 8.19 -28.03 -12.43
CA LYS A 449 8.69 -28.51 -11.14
C LYS A 449 8.48 -27.43 -10.09
N TYR A 450 8.13 -27.86 -8.88
CA TYR A 450 8.16 -26.95 -7.74
C TYR A 450 9.60 -26.56 -7.41
N GLU A 451 9.83 -25.32 -7.04
CA GLU A 451 11.10 -24.83 -6.51
C GLU A 451 11.35 -25.45 -5.12
N PHE A 452 12.50 -26.14 -4.94
CA PHE A 452 12.88 -26.67 -3.63
C PHE A 452 13.48 -25.58 -2.75
N ILE A 453 12.86 -25.37 -1.58
CA ILE A 453 13.25 -24.31 -0.66
C ILE A 453 14.16 -24.85 0.45
N ALA A 454 13.71 -25.90 1.14
CA ALA A 454 14.44 -26.42 2.30
C ALA A 454 14.08 -27.87 2.64
N GLN A 455 15.00 -28.55 3.33
CA GLN A 455 14.71 -29.74 4.12
C GLN A 455 15.12 -29.54 5.58
N VAL A 456 14.25 -29.96 6.49
CA VAL A 456 14.41 -29.78 7.92
C VAL A 456 14.26 -31.14 8.61
N ASN A 457 15.37 -31.66 9.15
CA ASN A 457 15.39 -32.91 9.89
C ASN A 457 14.77 -32.74 11.28
N CYS A 458 13.55 -33.23 11.47
CA CYS A 458 12.84 -33.09 12.74
C CYS A 458 13.45 -33.95 13.86
N GLU A 459 14.10 -35.07 13.53
CA GLU A 459 14.84 -35.90 14.49
C GLU A 459 16.01 -35.15 15.10
N ALA A 460 16.75 -34.39 14.29
CA ALA A 460 17.84 -33.54 14.77
C ALA A 460 17.35 -32.36 15.64
N LEU A 461 16.11 -31.90 15.44
CA LEU A 461 15.49 -30.84 16.24
C LEU A 461 14.78 -31.33 17.51
N ALA A 462 14.51 -32.63 17.64
CA ALA A 462 13.77 -33.18 18.77
C ALA A 462 14.33 -32.80 20.15
N PRO A 463 15.66 -32.63 20.36
CA PRO A 463 16.20 -32.14 21.63
C PRO A 463 15.96 -30.64 21.91
N LEU A 464 15.57 -29.86 20.91
CA LEU A 464 15.50 -28.39 20.97
C LEU A 464 14.05 -27.86 21.13
N GLN A 465 13.07 -28.65 20.68
CA GLN A 465 11.66 -28.26 20.60
C GLN A 465 10.73 -29.48 20.67
N GLU A 466 9.45 -29.25 20.95
CA GLU A 466 8.43 -30.31 21.14
C GLU A 466 7.20 -30.17 20.22
N TYR A 467 7.15 -29.18 19.34
CA TYR A 467 5.99 -28.90 18.47
C TYR A 467 6.05 -29.54 17.07
N LEU A 468 7.23 -29.83 16.54
CA LEU A 468 7.44 -30.61 15.31
C LEU A 468 7.48 -32.11 15.63
N PRO A 469 7.29 -33.00 14.63
CA PRO A 469 7.46 -34.43 14.81
C PRO A 469 8.83 -34.80 15.40
N ALA A 470 8.89 -35.74 16.36
CA ALA A 470 10.15 -36.16 16.98
C ALA A 470 11.09 -36.95 16.05
N THR A 471 10.61 -37.39 14.88
CA THR A 471 11.37 -38.16 13.89
C THR A 471 11.04 -37.71 12.48
N GLY A 472 11.90 -38.05 11.52
CA GLY A 472 11.67 -37.79 10.10
C GLY A 472 12.19 -36.44 9.64
N THR A 473 11.85 -36.08 8.41
CA THR A 473 12.30 -34.86 7.72
C THR A 473 11.14 -34.20 6.98
N LEU A 474 11.05 -32.88 7.08
CA LEU A 474 10.15 -32.04 6.30
C LEU A 474 10.86 -31.49 5.07
N PHE A 475 10.16 -31.43 3.94
CA PHE A 475 10.65 -30.86 2.68
C PHE A 475 9.68 -29.79 2.20
N PHE A 476 10.20 -28.61 1.88
CA PHE A 476 9.44 -27.41 1.55
C PHE A 476 9.63 -27.06 0.08
N PHE A 477 8.51 -26.86 -0.60
CA PHE A 477 8.44 -26.58 -2.04
C PHE A 477 7.50 -25.42 -2.32
N LEU A 478 7.87 -24.57 -3.27
CA LEU A 478 7.11 -23.41 -3.73
C LEU A 478 6.80 -23.56 -5.23
N GLU A 479 5.63 -23.16 -5.71
CA GLU A 479 5.37 -23.17 -7.17
C GLU A 479 6.25 -22.17 -7.89
N THR A 480 6.16 -20.91 -7.46
CA THR A 480 7.01 -19.79 -7.84
C THR A 480 6.66 -18.57 -6.98
N ILE A 481 7.56 -17.59 -6.88
CA ILE A 481 7.32 -16.32 -6.18
C ILE A 481 6.11 -15.54 -6.73
N HIS A 482 5.70 -15.77 -7.99
CA HIS A 482 4.54 -15.13 -8.61
C HIS A 482 3.19 -15.72 -8.17
N ASN A 483 3.22 -16.90 -7.54
CA ASN A 483 2.06 -17.65 -7.08
C ASN A 483 2.11 -17.77 -5.55
N ILE A 484 1.58 -16.75 -4.87
CA ILE A 484 1.55 -16.66 -3.40
C ILE A 484 0.10 -16.41 -2.92
N GLY A 485 -0.21 -16.82 -1.68
CA GLY A 485 -1.54 -16.77 -1.09
C GLY A 485 -2.46 -17.90 -1.58
N ALA A 486 -3.69 -17.96 -1.07
CA ALA A 486 -4.69 -18.92 -1.54
C ALA A 486 -5.48 -18.35 -2.72
N ARG A 487 -5.65 -19.14 -3.79
CA ARG A 487 -6.44 -18.76 -4.98
C ARG A 487 -7.48 -19.84 -5.26
N ASP A 488 -8.76 -19.52 -5.10
CA ASP A 488 -9.88 -20.45 -5.35
C ASP A 488 -9.73 -21.84 -4.67
N GLY A 489 -9.10 -21.86 -3.48
CA GLY A 489 -8.84 -23.08 -2.72
C GLY A 489 -7.54 -23.81 -3.07
N HIS A 490 -6.79 -23.36 -4.08
CA HIS A 490 -5.43 -23.80 -4.38
C HIS A 490 -4.42 -23.14 -3.43
N LEU A 491 -3.46 -23.92 -2.94
CA LEU A 491 -2.35 -23.48 -2.11
C LEU A 491 -1.05 -23.70 -2.90
N PRO A 492 -0.33 -22.66 -3.30
CA PRO A 492 0.78 -22.74 -4.25
C PRO A 492 2.11 -23.17 -3.58
N CYS A 493 2.02 -24.09 -2.64
CA CYS A 493 3.17 -24.69 -1.98
C CYS A 493 2.91 -26.15 -1.66
N LYS A 494 3.99 -26.90 -1.43
CA LYS A 494 3.91 -28.30 -1.02
C LYS A 494 4.88 -28.56 0.12
N VAL A 495 4.38 -29.20 1.16
CA VAL A 495 5.23 -29.66 2.27
C VAL A 495 5.10 -31.16 2.41
N LEU A 496 6.21 -31.87 2.21
CA LEU A 496 6.26 -33.33 2.36
C LEU A 496 6.87 -33.68 3.72
N TYR A 497 6.26 -34.63 4.41
CA TYR A 497 6.80 -35.22 5.63
C TYR A 497 7.18 -36.67 5.39
N VAL A 498 8.47 -36.98 5.53
CA VAL A 498 8.99 -38.35 5.47
C VAL A 498 9.33 -38.80 6.88
N ALA A 499 8.54 -39.73 7.42
CA ALA A 499 8.65 -40.15 8.81
C ALA A 499 9.90 -40.99 9.14
N ASP A 500 10.45 -41.69 8.15
CA ASP A 500 11.60 -42.60 8.29
C ASP A 500 12.82 -42.08 7.52
N ASN A 501 13.76 -41.49 8.26
CA ASN A 501 14.99 -40.93 7.70
C ASN A 501 15.92 -41.99 7.07
N SER A 502 15.76 -43.29 7.41
CA SER A 502 16.59 -44.35 6.81
C SER A 502 16.28 -44.60 5.33
N THR A 503 15.14 -44.10 4.85
CA THR A 503 14.70 -44.24 3.46
C THR A 503 15.23 -43.14 2.54
N LEU A 504 15.80 -42.07 3.09
CA LEU A 504 16.26 -40.91 2.33
C LEU A 504 17.38 -41.29 1.38
N GLN A 505 17.31 -40.75 0.16
CA GLN A 505 18.32 -40.91 -0.88
C GLN A 505 18.82 -39.54 -1.29
N SER A 506 20.13 -39.42 -1.56
CA SER A 506 20.76 -38.14 -1.88
C SER A 506 20.05 -37.42 -3.03
N GLY A 507 19.78 -36.12 -2.84
CA GLY A 507 19.15 -35.25 -3.84
C GLY A 507 19.95 -35.11 -5.14
N LYS A 508 21.24 -35.48 -5.15
CA LYS A 508 22.07 -35.56 -6.37
C LYS A 508 21.49 -36.47 -7.46
N ARG A 509 20.55 -37.35 -7.13
CA ARG A 509 19.83 -38.16 -8.12
C ARG A 509 18.91 -37.33 -9.02
N PHE A 510 18.50 -36.15 -8.58
CA PHE A 510 17.67 -35.23 -9.36
C PHE A 510 18.57 -34.31 -10.19
N SER A 511 18.22 -34.20 -11.47
CA SER A 511 18.85 -33.30 -12.41
C SER A 511 17.79 -32.90 -13.43
N PHE A 512 17.43 -31.62 -13.40
CA PHE A 512 16.43 -31.02 -14.26
C PHE A 512 17.05 -29.82 -14.97
N PRO A 513 16.69 -29.56 -16.23
CA PRO A 513 17.09 -28.33 -16.89
C PRO A 513 16.31 -27.14 -16.35
N GLU A 514 16.79 -25.92 -16.60
CA GLU A 514 16.18 -24.68 -16.08
C GLU A 514 14.73 -24.51 -16.57
N GLU A 515 14.44 -24.91 -17.82
CA GLU A 515 13.11 -24.83 -18.42
C GLU A 515 12.04 -25.70 -17.74
N ASP A 516 12.44 -26.65 -16.89
CA ASP A 516 11.48 -27.44 -16.09
C ASP A 516 10.89 -26.61 -14.93
N PHE A 517 11.44 -25.44 -14.61
CA PHE A 517 10.97 -24.54 -13.55
C PHE A 517 10.41 -23.23 -14.12
N TYR A 518 9.56 -22.56 -13.34
CA TYR A 518 9.01 -21.25 -13.70
C TYR A 518 9.96 -20.14 -13.24
N GLU A 519 10.78 -19.59 -14.15
CA GLU A 519 11.67 -18.45 -13.87
C GLU A 519 12.68 -18.66 -12.72
N LEU A 520 13.08 -19.91 -12.44
CA LEU A 520 14.12 -20.22 -11.46
C LEU A 520 15.48 -20.35 -12.15
N GLU A 521 16.31 -19.31 -12.06
CA GLU A 521 17.66 -19.31 -12.64
C GLU A 521 18.49 -20.52 -12.15
N ASN A 522 19.20 -21.19 -13.06
CA ASN A 522 19.99 -22.40 -12.80
C ASN A 522 19.19 -23.64 -12.35
N GLY A 523 17.86 -23.57 -12.28
CA GLY A 523 16.98 -24.68 -11.89
C GLY A 523 17.09 -25.12 -10.42
N GLN A 524 17.78 -24.35 -9.58
CA GLN A 524 17.87 -24.55 -8.14
C GLN A 524 18.52 -23.33 -7.46
N TYR A 525 18.17 -23.09 -6.21
CA TYR A 525 18.92 -22.18 -5.34
C TYR A 525 20.25 -22.80 -4.91
N THR A 526 21.20 -21.95 -4.52
CA THR A 526 22.52 -22.37 -4.04
C THR A 526 22.36 -23.15 -2.73
N PRO A 527 22.92 -24.38 -2.64
CA PRO A 527 22.63 -25.25 -1.51
C PRO A 527 23.57 -25.02 -0.33
N TYR A 528 22.99 -24.80 0.84
CA TYR A 528 23.71 -24.59 2.11
C TYR A 528 23.27 -25.56 3.18
N LYS A 529 24.23 -26.14 3.91
CA LYS A 529 23.98 -26.83 5.18
C LYS A 529 23.68 -25.78 6.24
N ALA A 530 22.80 -26.12 7.18
CA ALA A 530 22.46 -25.24 8.28
C ALA A 530 22.57 -25.92 9.65
N ASN A 531 22.92 -25.13 10.66
CA ASN A 531 22.87 -25.54 12.07
C ASN A 531 21.69 -24.87 12.77
N ALA A 532 20.97 -25.65 13.57
CA ALA A 532 19.84 -25.17 14.34
C ALA A 532 20.29 -24.55 15.68
N VAL A 533 19.62 -23.49 16.11
CA VAL A 533 19.79 -22.83 17.41
C VAL A 533 18.42 -22.50 17.99
N VAL A 534 18.29 -22.52 19.32
CA VAL A 534 17.07 -22.05 20.00
C VAL A 534 17.22 -20.57 20.31
N LYS A 535 16.22 -19.76 19.96
CA LYS A 535 16.21 -18.31 20.19
C LYS A 535 14.84 -17.79 20.61
N ASN A 536 14.81 -16.55 21.06
CA ASN A 536 13.59 -15.79 21.32
C ASN A 536 13.01 -15.23 20.01
N SER A 537 11.68 -15.10 19.97
CA SER A 537 10.99 -14.24 19.01
C SER A 537 9.79 -13.58 19.68
N VAL A 538 9.61 -12.29 19.43
CA VAL A 538 8.49 -11.46 19.91
C VAL A 538 7.78 -10.79 18.72
N PRO A 539 6.48 -10.46 18.85
CA PRO A 539 5.69 -9.96 17.74
C PRO A 539 6.12 -8.56 17.30
N GLY A 540 5.81 -8.23 16.04
CA GLY A 540 5.93 -6.87 15.50
C GLY A 540 4.91 -5.92 16.13
N PHE A 541 5.38 -4.94 16.91
CA PHE A 541 4.55 -3.90 17.50
C PHE A 541 4.26 -2.77 16.52
N TYR A 542 5.06 -2.60 15.45
CA TYR A 542 4.76 -1.62 14.39
C TYR A 542 3.34 -1.75 13.81
N SER A 543 2.85 -2.98 13.64
CA SER A 543 1.52 -3.28 13.08
C SER A 543 0.54 -3.84 14.12
N TRP A 544 0.71 -3.49 15.41
CA TRP A 544 -0.11 -4.04 16.52
C TRP A 544 -1.62 -3.83 16.31
N HIS A 545 -2.01 -2.70 15.72
CA HIS A 545 -3.41 -2.35 15.42
C HIS A 545 -4.10 -3.38 14.52
N SER A 546 -3.37 -3.96 13.58
CA SER A 546 -3.87 -4.98 12.65
C SER A 546 -3.82 -6.38 13.26
N ASN A 547 -2.94 -6.59 14.25
CA ASN A 547 -2.57 -7.90 14.79
C ASN A 547 -2.97 -8.09 16.26
N GLN A 548 -4.07 -7.45 16.70
CA GLN A 548 -4.53 -7.48 18.09
C GLN A 548 -4.84 -8.88 18.63
N TYR A 549 -5.09 -9.86 17.75
CA TYR A 549 -5.34 -11.26 18.11
C TYR A 549 -4.14 -11.92 18.81
N ILE A 550 -2.92 -11.40 18.61
CA ILE A 550 -1.69 -11.90 19.24
C ILE A 550 -1.76 -11.76 20.76
N PHE A 551 -2.44 -10.71 21.25
CA PHE A 551 -2.59 -10.45 22.68
C PHE A 551 -3.66 -11.37 23.27
N ARG A 552 -3.21 -12.39 24.00
CA ARG A 552 -4.04 -13.43 24.63
C ARG A 552 -3.92 -13.38 26.14
N GLU A 553 -5.03 -13.73 26.80
CA GLU A 553 -5.12 -13.91 28.25
C GLU A 553 -4.45 -12.76 29.03
N VAL A 554 -3.31 -13.02 29.68
CA VAL A 554 -2.56 -12.07 30.50
C VAL A 554 -2.00 -10.87 29.74
N SER A 555 -1.88 -10.96 28.41
CA SER A 555 -1.39 -9.87 27.55
C SER A 555 -2.51 -9.01 26.95
N LYS A 556 -3.78 -9.43 27.01
CA LYS A 556 -4.92 -8.64 26.51
C LYS A 556 -5.02 -7.22 27.09
N PRO A 557 -4.74 -6.98 28.38
CA PRO A 557 -4.80 -5.63 28.94
C PRO A 557 -3.88 -4.61 28.24
N LEU A 558 -2.78 -5.06 27.60
CA LEU A 558 -1.88 -4.16 26.86
C LEU A 558 -2.59 -3.41 25.73
N LEU A 559 -3.66 -3.98 25.16
CA LEU A 559 -4.47 -3.32 24.12
C LEU A 559 -5.18 -2.04 24.58
N GLN A 560 -5.19 -1.74 25.89
CA GLN A 560 -5.74 -0.49 26.42
C GLN A 560 -4.66 0.59 26.61
N GLU A 561 -3.40 0.27 26.37
CA GLU A 561 -2.24 1.13 26.58
C GLU A 561 -1.56 1.49 25.25
N GLU A 562 -2.29 2.17 24.36
CA GLU A 562 -1.84 2.48 22.99
C GLU A 562 -0.44 3.14 22.94
N ALA A 563 -0.20 4.13 23.82
CA ALA A 563 1.08 4.82 23.88
C ALA A 563 2.25 3.91 24.28
N LEU A 564 1.99 2.87 25.09
CA LEU A 564 2.99 1.86 25.41
C LEU A 564 3.24 1.00 24.17
N LEU A 565 2.19 0.46 23.54
CA LEU A 565 2.31 -0.38 22.35
C LEU A 565 3.08 0.29 21.22
N ASP A 566 2.85 1.58 20.97
CA ASP A 566 3.56 2.37 19.97
C ASP A 566 5.07 2.51 20.28
N SER A 567 5.46 2.43 21.56
CA SER A 567 6.87 2.52 21.98
C SER A 567 7.61 1.18 21.96
N LEU A 568 6.90 0.05 22.07
CA LEU A 568 7.50 -1.27 22.29
C LEU A 568 8.38 -1.77 21.13
N TYR A 569 8.26 -1.19 19.94
CA TYR A 569 9.15 -1.51 18.82
C TYR A 569 10.63 -1.27 19.20
N GLU A 570 10.95 -0.07 19.69
CA GLU A 570 12.34 0.33 20.00
C GLU A 570 12.84 -0.27 21.32
N VAL A 571 11.96 -0.37 22.33
CA VAL A 571 12.37 -0.71 23.71
C VAL A 571 12.16 -2.17 24.09
N PHE A 572 11.55 -3.00 23.23
CA PHE A 572 11.31 -4.41 23.54
C PHE A 572 11.47 -5.33 22.35
N GLU A 573 10.78 -5.05 21.24
CA GLU A 573 10.81 -5.90 20.05
C GLU A 573 12.21 -6.06 19.47
N GLU A 574 12.81 -4.94 19.09
CA GLU A 574 14.14 -4.91 18.49
C GLU A 574 15.18 -5.51 19.47
N PRO A 575 15.31 -5.05 20.72
CA PRO A 575 16.26 -5.63 21.67
C PRO A 575 16.14 -7.16 21.83
N VAL A 576 14.91 -7.70 21.91
CA VAL A 576 14.69 -9.14 22.10
C VAL A 576 14.96 -9.92 20.82
N ASN A 577 14.47 -9.47 19.66
CA ASN A 577 14.64 -10.19 18.40
C ASN A 577 16.10 -10.17 17.91
N PHE A 578 16.89 -9.16 18.28
CA PHE A 578 18.32 -9.03 17.97
C PHE A 578 19.27 -9.67 19.00
N LEU A 579 18.76 -10.31 20.07
CA LEU A 579 19.59 -11.13 20.97
C LEU A 579 20.38 -12.20 20.21
N GLN A 580 19.76 -12.78 19.18
CA GLN A 580 20.39 -13.74 18.29
C GLN A 580 19.77 -13.71 16.90
N GLU A 581 20.56 -13.37 15.89
CA GLU A 581 20.12 -13.42 14.50
C GLU A 581 20.18 -14.84 13.92
N SER A 582 19.30 -15.08 12.94
CA SER A 582 19.29 -16.30 12.14
C SER A 582 18.78 -16.02 10.73
N ASP A 583 19.32 -16.77 9.76
CA ASP A 583 18.94 -16.67 8.34
C ASP A 583 17.53 -17.22 8.09
N TYR A 584 17.14 -18.29 8.78
CA TYR A 584 15.83 -18.94 8.63
C TYR A 584 15.27 -19.34 9.99
N GLU A 585 13.94 -19.42 10.12
CA GLU A 585 13.31 -19.57 11.43
C GLU A 585 12.07 -20.48 11.40
N ILE A 586 11.76 -21.13 12.52
CA ILE A 586 10.53 -21.91 12.74
C ILE A 586 9.89 -21.43 14.04
N ASN A 587 8.56 -21.28 14.04
CA ASN A 587 7.79 -20.78 15.18
C ASN A 587 8.24 -19.38 15.64
N ASN A 588 8.64 -18.52 14.72
CA ASN A 588 8.89 -17.09 14.99
C ASN A 588 7.60 -16.26 14.85
N TYR A 589 7.71 -14.97 15.11
CA TYR A 589 6.83 -13.95 14.53
C TYR A 589 7.50 -13.37 13.29
N GLY A 590 6.78 -13.30 12.17
CA GLY A 590 7.22 -12.60 10.97
C GLY A 590 7.01 -11.10 11.11
N PHE A 591 7.95 -10.29 10.61
CA PHE A 591 7.76 -8.84 10.52
C PHE A 591 6.74 -8.51 9.41
N THR A 592 5.77 -7.64 9.70
CA THR A 592 4.78 -7.18 8.70
C THR A 592 4.44 -5.70 8.91
N GLN A 593 4.16 -5.00 7.82
CA GLN A 593 3.60 -3.64 7.87
C GLN A 593 2.08 -3.65 8.11
N HIS A 594 1.42 -4.79 7.86
CA HIS A 594 -0.04 -4.92 7.86
C HIS A 594 -0.51 -6.15 8.65
N GLN A 595 -0.92 -7.21 7.96
CA GLN A 595 -1.48 -8.42 8.55
C GLN A 595 -0.37 -9.45 8.72
N SER A 596 -0.26 -10.05 9.89
CA SER A 596 0.67 -11.17 10.12
C SER A 596 0.43 -12.34 9.16
N PRO A 597 1.44 -13.20 8.91
CA PRO A 597 1.25 -14.42 8.11
C PRO A 597 0.16 -15.33 8.68
N GLU A 598 0.05 -15.45 9.99
CA GLU A 598 -1.01 -16.23 10.65
C GLU A 598 -2.40 -15.64 10.43
N LEU A 599 -2.53 -14.30 10.44
CA LEU A 599 -3.78 -13.63 10.15
C LEU A 599 -4.18 -13.81 8.68
N GLN A 600 -3.23 -13.67 7.76
CA GLN A 600 -3.47 -13.93 6.34
C GLN A 600 -3.90 -15.38 6.10
N ALA A 601 -3.26 -16.34 6.77
CA ALA A 601 -3.63 -17.75 6.69
C ALA A 601 -5.06 -17.97 7.20
N ALA A 602 -5.44 -17.38 8.34
CA ALA A 602 -6.80 -17.47 8.85
C ALA A 602 -7.85 -16.83 7.93
N LEU A 603 -7.53 -15.69 7.32
CA LEU A 603 -8.42 -15.02 6.37
C LEU A 603 -8.63 -15.85 5.10
N ALA A 604 -7.56 -16.49 4.61
CA ALA A 604 -7.59 -17.30 3.40
C ALA A 604 -8.17 -18.71 3.62
N CYS A 605 -7.82 -19.34 4.74
CA CYS A 605 -8.04 -20.76 5.00
C CYS A 605 -9.06 -21.03 6.13
N LYS A 606 -9.63 -19.97 6.72
CA LYS A 606 -10.50 -19.97 7.91
C LYS A 606 -9.76 -20.37 9.19
N GLY A 607 -10.46 -20.40 10.32
CA GLY A 607 -9.89 -20.64 11.65
C GLY A 607 -9.61 -19.35 12.40
N ASN A 608 -9.22 -19.48 13.67
CA ASN A 608 -8.77 -18.34 14.44
C ASN A 608 -7.29 -18.08 14.13
N PRO A 609 -6.85 -16.82 13.92
CA PRO A 609 -5.45 -16.49 13.64
C PRO A 609 -4.46 -17.07 14.66
N GLU A 610 -4.82 -17.14 15.95
CA GLU A 610 -3.99 -17.70 17.01
C GLU A 610 -3.80 -19.23 16.92
N ASP A 611 -4.62 -19.92 16.13
CA ASP A 611 -4.53 -21.36 15.90
C ASP A 611 -3.56 -21.69 14.75
N TRP A 612 -3.09 -20.67 14.03
CA TRP A 612 -2.05 -20.79 13.01
C TRP A 612 -0.66 -20.51 13.60
N THR A 613 0.38 -21.08 13.00
CA THR A 613 1.77 -20.81 13.35
C THR A 613 2.66 -20.88 12.12
N ILE A 614 3.75 -20.11 12.13
CA ILE A 614 4.77 -20.15 11.08
C ILE A 614 5.55 -21.47 11.21
N LEU A 615 5.39 -22.32 10.20
CA LEU A 615 6.09 -23.59 10.06
C LEU A 615 7.53 -23.40 9.55
N LEU A 616 7.77 -22.39 8.70
CA LEU A 616 9.10 -21.99 8.23
C LEU A 616 9.08 -20.55 7.71
N THR A 617 10.03 -19.73 8.17
CA THR A 617 10.40 -18.43 7.60
C THR A 617 11.70 -18.58 6.82
N VAL A 618 11.71 -18.13 5.58
CA VAL A 618 12.91 -18.07 4.73
C VAL A 618 13.19 -16.62 4.37
N LYS A 619 14.24 -16.03 4.96
CA LYS A 619 14.61 -14.64 4.71
C LYS A 619 15.36 -14.49 3.40
N SER A 620 15.34 -13.28 2.83
CA SER A 620 16.17 -12.97 1.66
C SER A 620 17.66 -13.06 2.02
N ARG A 621 18.34 -14.09 1.52
CA ARG A 621 19.74 -14.42 1.83
C ARG A 621 20.38 -15.24 0.72
N GLY A 622 21.57 -14.86 0.29
CA GLY A 622 22.22 -15.51 -0.86
C GLY A 622 21.46 -15.20 -2.14
N ASP A 623 21.04 -16.24 -2.85
CA ASP A 623 20.18 -16.16 -4.05
C ASP A 623 18.69 -16.32 -3.75
N PHE A 624 18.29 -16.51 -2.49
CA PHE A 624 16.90 -16.27 -2.08
C PHE A 624 16.64 -14.77 -2.02
N SER A 625 15.70 -14.30 -2.85
CA SER A 625 15.31 -12.89 -2.93
C SER A 625 13.79 -12.77 -3.04
N TRP A 626 13.14 -12.32 -1.97
CA TRP A 626 11.69 -12.24 -1.89
C TRP A 626 11.22 -10.79 -2.03
N GLY A 627 10.91 -10.34 -3.24
CA GLY A 627 10.53 -8.96 -3.50
C GLY A 627 11.68 -7.98 -3.22
N ASP A 628 11.38 -6.86 -2.56
CA ASP A 628 12.36 -5.88 -2.05
C ASP A 628 12.84 -6.32 -0.65
N ALA A 629 13.74 -7.31 -0.62
CA ALA A 629 14.37 -7.85 0.58
C ALA A 629 13.40 -8.33 1.68
N GLY A 630 12.32 -9.00 1.27
CA GLY A 630 11.31 -9.57 2.16
C GLY A 630 11.60 -10.99 2.68
N ASP A 631 10.59 -11.60 3.27
CA ASP A 631 10.60 -12.93 3.88
C ASP A 631 9.45 -13.80 3.34
N LEU A 632 9.74 -15.09 3.08
CA LEU A 632 8.76 -16.10 2.69
C LEU A 632 8.30 -16.90 3.92
N PHE A 633 6.99 -17.09 4.07
CA PHE A 633 6.39 -17.76 5.22
C PHE A 633 5.54 -18.95 4.81
N PHE A 634 5.89 -20.14 5.29
CA PHE A 634 5.02 -21.31 5.32
C PHE A 634 4.26 -21.32 6.64
N VAL A 635 2.94 -21.35 6.61
CA VAL A 635 2.07 -21.21 7.78
C VAL A 635 1.12 -22.40 7.87
N ILE A 636 1.06 -23.06 9.03
CA ILE A 636 0.24 -24.25 9.26
C ILE A 636 -0.69 -24.04 10.45
N HIS A 637 -1.89 -24.63 10.39
CA HIS A 637 -2.79 -24.68 11.53
C HIS A 637 -2.27 -25.70 12.55
N LYS A 638 -2.26 -25.37 13.84
CA LYS A 638 -1.69 -26.19 14.91
C LYS A 638 -2.36 -27.57 15.04
N SER A 639 -3.65 -27.67 14.76
CA SER A 639 -4.34 -28.97 14.60
C SER A 639 -3.69 -29.87 13.56
N ASP A 640 -3.40 -29.35 12.37
CA ASP A 640 -2.83 -30.12 11.26
C ASP A 640 -1.39 -30.51 11.58
N LEU A 641 -0.64 -29.61 12.21
CA LEU A 641 0.69 -29.93 12.76
C LEU A 641 0.63 -31.05 13.81
N ALA A 642 -0.33 -31.01 14.74
CA ALA A 642 -0.53 -32.07 15.73
C ALA A 642 -0.88 -33.43 15.12
N LYS A 643 -1.62 -33.43 14.00
CA LYS A 643 -1.89 -34.62 13.18
C LYS A 643 -0.69 -35.08 12.35
N LYS A 644 0.35 -34.25 12.21
CA LYS A 644 1.45 -34.40 11.25
C LYS A 644 0.95 -34.44 9.80
N ASP A 645 -0.09 -33.67 9.52
CA ASP A 645 -0.72 -33.56 8.21
C ASP A 645 -0.34 -32.23 7.56
N PHE A 646 0.57 -32.29 6.59
CA PHE A 646 1.15 -31.10 5.96
C PHE A 646 0.51 -30.78 4.60
N ARG A 647 -0.65 -31.36 4.31
CA ARG A 647 -1.36 -31.13 3.03
C ARG A 647 -1.99 -29.73 2.92
N LYS A 648 -2.24 -29.06 4.06
CA LYS A 648 -2.83 -27.72 4.11
C LYS A 648 -1.90 -26.72 4.79
N VAL A 649 -0.86 -26.33 4.05
CA VAL A 649 0.08 -25.27 4.43
C VAL A 649 -0.20 -24.05 3.58
N PHE A 650 -0.44 -22.92 4.25
CA PHE A 650 -0.59 -21.62 3.60
C PHE A 650 0.79 -21.01 3.35
N ILE A 651 0.92 -20.22 2.28
CA ILE A 651 2.16 -19.54 1.95
C ILE A 651 1.91 -18.06 1.67
N THR A 652 2.73 -17.19 2.25
CA THR A 652 2.71 -15.75 2.00
C THR A 652 4.11 -15.15 1.99
N ILE A 653 4.24 -13.93 1.49
CA ILE A 653 5.47 -13.14 1.48
C ILE A 653 5.16 -11.76 2.05
N GLU A 654 6.03 -11.26 2.92
CA GLU A 654 6.04 -9.85 3.31
C GLU A 654 7.31 -9.19 2.77
N SER A 655 7.17 -8.01 2.19
CA SER A 655 8.26 -7.23 1.62
C SER A 655 7.99 -5.74 1.82
N SER A 656 9.02 -4.91 1.74
CA SER A 656 8.97 -3.48 2.11
C SER A 656 8.10 -2.63 1.19
#